data_AF-A0A3L7TST6-F1
#
_entry.id   AF-A0A3L7TST6-F1
#
_cell.length_a   1.000
_cell.length_b   1.000
_cell.length_c   1.000
_cell.angle_alpha   90.00
_cell.angle_beta   90.00
_cell.angle_gamma   90.00
#
_symmetry.space_group_name_H-M   'P 1'
#
loop_
_entity.id
_entity.type
_entity.pdbx_description
1 polymer ?
#
loop_
_entity_poly.entity_id
_entity_poly.type
_entity_poly.pdbx_seq_one_letter_code
_entity_poly.pdbx_strand_id
1 'polypeptide(L)'
;MRAILDALTRHASQRPHEVALINSEGIELRWGSLRENVLRVSSYVNAHCDIGARVSVSLGWGSDFWIAVLGIAAAGRVPCVLPFPTAGLLARRLPHELKPALMLDEHTFAQAAHSTMSVMRSHDVQGAILLSSGTTGRSRFVMRSSASIDEIAATLVEEELCVRGDVVASFLPMAHAYGFEHAFLAPILAGACVRVMESFSLDRAVRALAEGATSMPLVPFTADALAHASPPCEHLRSVVVAGSVLTPAIRARFEGVFKRPLIDLYGATELGTIWLDRGQGGKLVRGVEVVLAKGDSSELATHGEITVKCPGMLDGIITEDGSSSSGLMDGYFRTGDLGERAMNGTLRITGRLRLVFDVGGLKVNPLEVEEALELHPSIRYALVKPVAASGALQRVAAELELRDGVNEPTLAEIRAFLAPLLPSHALPRIATVVAALGRTPSGKLIRACAASEFAPVVTRPDSLIDRGAREQYTKQLFDDSASGYDHASGFAFLRTGRRYRRRMLINGGLTTGSAHLDIGSGTGLCAAIAQEIVGATGRVVALDPSVGMLAQASKRGVRETVVGRAESLPFADESFDFVSMSYMLRHVDDLAIAFAEARRVLRPGGRILIFELTRPEPVAMRSAFDLAMDWVVPTIGVIASGRPSTFPMMRYWADTMRAAVKPAHIVRALEHCGFTGTRHLLQLGMFSCYRGSAPLA
;
A
#
# COMPACT_ATOMS: atom_id res chain seq x y z
N MET A 1 29.72 5.45 5.48
CA MET A 1 30.08 5.19 4.09
C MET A 1 31.54 5.51 3.79
N ARG A 2 32.32 6.09 4.72
CA ARG A 2 33.75 6.34 4.50
C ARG A 2 34.51 5.02 4.46
N ALA A 3 34.27 4.15 5.44
CA ALA A 3 34.92 2.83 5.49
C ALA A 3 34.63 2.00 4.24
N ILE A 4 33.41 2.13 3.69
CA ILE A 4 33.00 1.46 2.45
C ILE A 4 33.78 2.00 1.22
N LEU A 5 33.92 3.33 1.08
CA LEU A 5 34.69 3.94 -0.02
C LEU A 5 36.19 3.64 0.09
N ASP A 6 36.71 3.58 1.33
CA ASP A 6 38.09 3.17 1.59
C ASP A 6 38.31 1.70 1.24
N ALA A 7 37.35 0.82 1.57
CA ALA A 7 37.37 -0.59 1.17
C ALA A 7 37.33 -0.77 -0.34
N LEU A 8 36.45 -0.04 -1.04
CA LEU A 8 36.42 0.00 -2.51
C LEU A 8 37.78 0.40 -3.08
N THR A 9 38.39 1.46 -2.55
CA THR A 9 39.71 1.93 -3.01
C THR A 9 40.79 0.88 -2.76
N ARG A 10 40.79 0.26 -1.58
CA ARG A 10 41.72 -0.79 -1.19
C ARG A 10 41.62 -2.00 -2.12
N HIS A 11 40.40 -2.50 -2.36
CA HIS A 11 40.15 -3.65 -3.24
C HIS A 11 40.50 -3.33 -4.69
N ALA A 12 40.11 -2.17 -5.22
CA ALA A 12 40.48 -1.76 -6.56
C ALA A 12 42.00 -1.63 -6.77
N SER A 13 42.75 -1.27 -5.72
CA SER A 13 44.21 -1.16 -5.79
C SER A 13 44.91 -2.52 -5.68
N GLN A 14 44.43 -3.39 -4.79
CA GLN A 14 45.06 -4.69 -4.52
C GLN A 14 44.69 -5.76 -5.54
N ARG A 15 43.50 -5.68 -6.13
CA ARG A 15 42.92 -6.72 -6.99
C ARG A 15 42.00 -6.13 -8.07
N PRO A 16 42.51 -5.22 -8.92
CA PRO A 16 41.71 -4.50 -9.91
C PRO A 16 40.97 -5.43 -10.88
N HIS A 17 41.50 -6.64 -11.10
CA HIS A 17 40.96 -7.62 -12.04
C HIS A 17 39.91 -8.56 -11.42
N GLU A 18 39.76 -8.65 -10.11
CA GLU A 18 38.72 -9.50 -9.51
C GLU A 18 37.33 -8.90 -9.76
N VAL A 19 36.31 -9.77 -9.87
CA VAL A 19 34.91 -9.38 -10.07
C VAL A 19 34.38 -8.77 -8.78
N ALA A 20 33.78 -7.58 -8.88
CA ALA A 20 33.10 -6.92 -7.78
C ALA A 20 31.59 -7.14 -7.89
N LEU A 21 31.02 -6.85 -9.07
CA LEU A 21 29.60 -6.95 -9.33
C LEU A 21 29.31 -7.82 -10.56
N ILE A 22 28.18 -8.51 -10.53
CA ILE A 22 27.61 -9.21 -11.69
C ILE A 22 26.18 -8.68 -11.84
N ASN A 23 25.85 -8.10 -13.00
CA ASN A 23 24.49 -7.59 -13.24
C ASN A 23 23.49 -8.71 -13.58
N SER A 24 22.24 -8.34 -13.83
CA SER A 24 21.14 -9.28 -14.17
C SER A 24 21.36 -10.05 -15.48
N GLU A 25 22.21 -9.55 -16.37
CA GLU A 25 22.58 -10.16 -17.65
C GLU A 25 23.86 -11.01 -17.56
N GLY A 26 24.49 -11.10 -16.39
CA GLY A 26 25.74 -11.81 -16.17
C GLY A 26 27.00 -11.02 -16.54
N ILE A 27 26.86 -9.73 -16.86
CA ILE A 27 28.01 -8.86 -17.16
C ILE A 27 28.77 -8.56 -15.87
N GLU A 28 30.06 -8.87 -15.89
CA GLU A 28 30.97 -8.65 -14.77
C GLU A 28 31.53 -7.23 -14.77
N LEU A 29 31.44 -6.56 -13.62
CA LEU A 29 32.16 -5.32 -13.33
C LEU A 29 33.25 -5.61 -12.30
N ARG A 30 34.50 -5.37 -12.68
CA ARG A 30 35.68 -5.61 -11.85
C ARG A 30 35.94 -4.46 -10.88
N TRP A 31 36.67 -4.71 -9.80
CA TRP A 31 36.97 -3.72 -8.76
C TRP A 31 37.62 -2.44 -9.32
N GLY A 32 38.55 -2.57 -10.27
CA GLY A 32 39.21 -1.43 -10.91
C GLY A 32 38.22 -0.54 -11.66
N SER A 33 37.41 -1.14 -12.53
CA SER A 33 36.40 -0.44 -13.33
C SER A 33 35.27 0.15 -12.48
N LEU A 34 34.84 -0.55 -11.42
CA LEU A 34 33.86 -0.03 -10.46
C LEU A 34 34.36 1.28 -9.82
N ARG A 35 35.61 1.28 -9.34
CA ARG A 35 36.20 2.50 -8.76
C ARG A 35 36.32 3.62 -9.78
N GLU A 36 36.77 3.32 -10.99
CA GLU A 36 36.89 4.34 -12.05
C GLU A 36 35.53 4.99 -12.36
N ASN A 37 34.48 4.18 -12.53
CA ASN A 37 33.13 4.66 -12.78
C ASN A 37 32.60 5.52 -11.62
N VAL A 38 32.84 5.10 -10.37
CA VAL A 38 32.50 5.89 -9.17
C VAL A 38 33.18 7.26 -9.20
N LEU A 39 34.45 7.33 -9.60
CA LEU A 39 35.20 8.59 -9.68
C LEU A 39 34.75 9.50 -10.83
N ARG A 40 34.30 8.94 -11.95
CA ARG A 40 33.67 9.72 -13.04
C ARG A 40 32.38 10.38 -12.58
N VAL A 41 31.49 9.62 -11.95
CA VAL A 41 30.25 10.19 -11.39
C VAL A 41 30.55 11.22 -10.29
N SER A 42 31.55 10.95 -9.43
CA SER A 42 31.99 11.92 -8.42
C SER A 42 32.46 13.24 -9.06
N SER A 43 33.21 13.17 -10.16
CA SER A 43 33.67 14.35 -10.92
C SER A 43 32.50 15.13 -11.52
N TYR A 44 31.52 14.42 -12.09
CA TYR A 44 30.29 15.04 -12.60
C TYR A 44 29.51 15.75 -11.48
N VAL A 45 29.26 15.09 -10.35
CA VAL A 45 28.53 15.67 -9.22
C VAL A 45 29.26 16.90 -8.65
N ASN A 46 30.61 16.86 -8.58
CA ASN A 46 31.42 18.00 -8.14
C ASN A 46 31.24 19.24 -9.02
N ALA A 47 31.01 19.06 -10.33
CA ALA A 47 30.82 20.16 -11.26
C ALA A 47 29.40 20.75 -11.25
N HIS A 48 28.40 20.04 -10.73
CA HIS A 48 26.98 20.39 -10.87
C HIS A 48 26.26 20.69 -9.55
N CYS A 49 26.83 20.36 -8.40
CA CYS A 49 26.20 20.54 -7.10
C CYS A 49 27.18 21.17 -6.12
N ASP A 50 26.71 21.83 -5.06
CA ASP A 50 27.57 22.24 -3.95
C ASP A 50 27.83 21.09 -2.97
N ILE A 51 28.90 21.19 -2.16
CA ILE A 51 29.20 20.21 -1.11
C ILE A 51 28.02 20.14 -0.12
N GLY A 52 27.67 18.92 0.32
CA GLY A 52 26.54 18.69 1.22
C GLY A 52 25.16 18.78 0.58
N ALA A 53 25.07 19.12 -0.72
CA ALA A 53 23.81 19.08 -1.43
C ALA A 53 23.24 17.65 -1.49
N ARG A 54 21.91 17.56 -1.52
CA ARG A 54 21.18 16.31 -1.70
C ARG A 54 21.09 16.00 -3.19
N VAL A 55 21.46 14.77 -3.58
CA VAL A 55 21.37 14.30 -4.97
C VAL A 55 20.49 13.07 -5.00
N SER A 56 19.38 13.13 -5.73
CA SER A 56 18.45 12.00 -5.84
C SER A 56 18.95 10.96 -6.84
N VAL A 57 18.80 9.68 -6.53
CA VAL A 57 19.11 8.56 -7.44
C VAL A 57 17.82 7.82 -7.76
N SER A 58 17.44 7.83 -9.05
CA SER A 58 16.27 7.11 -9.56
C SER A 58 16.69 6.29 -10.78
N LEU A 59 17.40 5.20 -10.52
CA LEU A 59 17.94 4.27 -11.53
C LEU A 59 17.46 2.85 -11.24
N GLY A 60 17.42 2.01 -12.28
CA GLY A 60 17.26 0.56 -12.13
C GLY A 60 18.32 -0.03 -11.18
N TRP A 61 17.98 -1.11 -10.49
CA TRP A 61 18.65 -1.58 -9.27
C TRP A 61 19.98 -2.30 -9.55
N GLY A 62 20.70 -1.94 -10.62
CA GLY A 62 21.93 -2.58 -11.11
C GLY A 62 23.24 -1.87 -10.71
N SER A 63 24.29 -2.10 -11.50
CA SER A 63 25.62 -1.47 -11.30
C SER A 63 25.54 0.06 -11.29
N ASP A 64 24.72 0.62 -12.17
CA ASP A 64 24.63 2.05 -12.41
C ASP A 64 24.10 2.80 -11.19
N PHE A 65 23.08 2.24 -10.54
CA PHE A 65 22.57 2.72 -9.26
C PHE A 65 23.67 2.81 -8.21
N TRP A 66 24.52 1.79 -8.09
CA TRP A 66 25.56 1.77 -7.07
C TRP A 66 26.75 2.67 -7.40
N ILE A 67 27.12 2.72 -8.68
CA ILE A 67 28.09 3.70 -9.18
C ILE A 67 27.61 5.11 -8.87
N ALA A 68 26.32 5.40 -9.08
CA ALA A 68 25.71 6.68 -8.78
C ALA A 68 25.78 7.01 -7.28
N VAL A 69 25.27 6.11 -6.42
CA VAL A 69 25.25 6.30 -4.96
C VAL A 69 26.65 6.53 -4.40
N LEU A 70 27.61 5.67 -4.75
CA LEU A 70 28.99 5.77 -4.27
C LEU A 70 29.69 7.01 -4.85
N GLY A 71 29.42 7.37 -6.11
CA GLY A 71 29.97 8.57 -6.74
C GLY A 71 29.50 9.86 -6.07
N ILE A 72 28.21 9.96 -5.74
CA ILE A 72 27.65 11.08 -4.96
C ILE A 72 28.30 11.16 -3.58
N ALA A 73 28.40 10.02 -2.87
CA ALA A 73 29.01 9.96 -1.55
C ALA A 73 30.50 10.35 -1.58
N ALA A 74 31.25 9.87 -2.59
CA ALA A 74 32.65 10.23 -2.80
C ALA A 74 32.84 11.72 -3.13
N ALA A 75 31.85 12.34 -3.77
CA ALA A 75 31.81 13.79 -3.95
C ALA A 75 31.45 14.55 -2.65
N GLY A 76 31.15 13.89 -1.52
CA GLY A 76 30.70 14.59 -0.30
C GLY A 76 29.31 15.22 -0.41
N ARG A 77 28.47 14.71 -1.31
CA ARG A 77 27.03 15.03 -1.41
C ARG A 77 26.23 13.91 -0.75
N VAL A 78 24.96 14.16 -0.44
CA VAL A 78 24.08 13.19 0.23
C VAL A 78 23.25 12.44 -0.83
N PRO A 79 23.54 11.17 -1.14
CA PRO A 79 22.70 10.36 -2.00
C PRO A 79 21.32 10.15 -1.35
N CYS A 80 20.27 10.55 -2.06
CA CYS A 80 18.89 10.29 -1.70
C CYS A 80 18.37 9.14 -2.55
N VAL A 81 18.21 7.99 -1.91
CA VAL A 81 17.93 6.73 -2.60
C VAL A 81 16.42 6.56 -2.78
N LEU A 82 15.99 6.43 -4.03
CA LEU A 82 14.57 6.35 -4.39
C LEU A 82 14.24 5.00 -5.05
N PRO A 83 13.00 4.51 -4.91
CA PRO A 83 12.53 3.34 -5.64
C PRO A 83 12.45 3.66 -7.14
N PHE A 84 12.71 2.66 -7.98
CA PHE A 84 12.63 2.80 -9.43
C PHE A 84 11.49 1.95 -10.03
N PRO A 85 10.64 2.52 -10.91
CA PRO A 85 10.58 3.95 -11.28
C PRO A 85 10.05 4.82 -10.13
N THR A 86 10.59 6.03 -9.99
CA THR A 86 10.04 6.99 -9.01
C THR A 86 8.74 7.59 -9.57
N ALA A 87 7.60 7.25 -8.97
CA ALA A 87 6.29 7.64 -9.51
C ALA A 87 5.30 8.14 -8.45
N GLY A 88 4.19 8.67 -8.93
CA GLY A 88 3.00 9.00 -8.13
C GLY A 88 3.26 10.06 -7.05
N LEU A 89 2.69 9.83 -5.86
CA LEU A 89 2.81 10.73 -4.72
C LEU A 89 4.26 10.94 -4.27
N LEU A 90 5.11 9.93 -4.41
CA LEU A 90 6.52 10.07 -4.03
C LEU A 90 7.22 11.10 -4.91
N ALA A 91 7.04 11.04 -6.23
CA ALA A 91 7.63 12.00 -7.17
C ALA A 91 7.18 13.44 -6.88
N ARG A 92 5.92 13.64 -6.48
CA ARG A 92 5.39 14.97 -6.10
C ARG A 92 5.99 15.52 -4.81
N ARG A 93 6.47 14.66 -3.91
CA ARG A 93 7.04 15.05 -2.61
C ARG A 93 8.50 15.49 -2.71
N LEU A 94 9.26 14.96 -3.66
CA LEU A 94 10.70 15.19 -3.75
C LEU A 94 11.09 16.68 -3.79
N PRO A 95 10.45 17.55 -4.60
CA PRO A 95 10.84 18.95 -4.69
C PRO A 95 10.61 19.73 -3.39
N HIS A 96 9.67 19.28 -2.54
CA HIS A 96 9.30 19.98 -1.32
C HIS A 96 9.98 19.42 -0.07
N GLU A 97 10.12 18.09 0.01
CA GLU A 97 10.73 17.43 1.17
C GLU A 97 12.24 17.31 1.02
N LEU A 98 12.70 16.71 -0.08
CA LEU A 98 14.12 16.46 -0.29
C LEU A 98 14.85 17.67 -0.87
N LYS A 99 14.20 18.47 -1.73
CA LYS A 99 14.80 19.61 -2.43
C LYS A 99 16.16 19.23 -3.07
N PRO A 100 16.22 18.17 -3.90
CA PRO A 100 17.49 17.72 -4.45
C PRO A 100 18.06 18.76 -5.41
N ALA A 101 19.36 19.01 -5.32
CA ALA A 101 20.08 19.90 -6.24
C ALA A 101 20.27 19.28 -7.63
N LEU A 102 20.25 17.95 -7.69
CA LEU A 102 20.39 17.16 -8.91
C LEU A 102 19.64 15.83 -8.75
N MET A 103 19.15 15.30 -9.87
CA MET A 103 18.59 13.96 -9.97
C MET A 103 19.41 13.16 -10.99
N LEU A 104 19.98 12.05 -10.56
CA LEU A 104 20.59 11.06 -11.44
C LEU A 104 19.52 10.03 -11.84
N ASP A 105 18.93 10.28 -13.01
CA ASP A 105 18.12 9.34 -13.78
C ASP A 105 18.95 8.72 -14.92
N GLU A 106 18.36 7.84 -15.74
CA GLU A 106 19.08 7.13 -16.81
C GLU A 106 19.84 8.08 -17.75
N HIS A 107 19.22 9.20 -18.12
CA HIS A 107 19.80 10.19 -19.03
C HIS A 107 20.97 10.94 -18.38
N THR A 108 20.77 11.43 -17.15
CA THR A 108 21.78 12.23 -16.44
C THR A 108 22.95 11.34 -15.99
N PHE A 109 22.67 10.09 -15.62
CA PHE A 109 23.70 9.10 -15.32
C PHE A 109 24.57 8.80 -16.54
N ALA A 110 23.98 8.64 -17.73
CA ALA A 110 24.75 8.42 -18.95
C ALA A 110 25.76 9.56 -19.21
N GLN A 111 25.38 10.81 -18.94
CA GLN A 111 26.33 11.94 -19.01
C GLN A 111 27.42 11.85 -17.95
N ALA A 112 27.06 11.50 -16.72
CA ALA A 112 28.01 11.35 -15.61
C ALA A 112 29.02 10.22 -15.85
N ALA A 113 28.59 9.09 -16.42
CA ALA A 113 29.44 7.93 -16.72
C ALA A 113 30.53 8.22 -17.78
N HIS A 114 30.29 9.21 -18.66
CA HIS A 114 31.23 9.66 -19.68
C HIS A 114 31.99 10.94 -19.30
N SER A 115 31.82 11.42 -18.06
CA SER A 115 32.49 12.64 -17.60
C SER A 115 34.00 12.45 -17.47
N THR A 116 34.77 13.46 -17.87
CA THR A 116 36.22 13.49 -17.68
C THR A 116 36.54 13.53 -16.20
N MET A 117 37.38 12.59 -15.74
CA MET A 117 37.86 12.60 -14.36
C MET A 117 38.67 13.86 -14.07
N SER A 118 38.35 14.56 -12.98
CA SER A 118 39.10 15.72 -12.52
C SER A 118 39.97 15.39 -11.30
N VAL A 119 40.88 16.30 -10.94
CA VAL A 119 41.74 16.13 -9.76
C VAL A 119 40.87 16.04 -8.50
N MET A 120 40.99 14.91 -7.80
CA MET A 120 40.16 14.58 -6.65
C MET A 120 40.48 15.50 -5.47
N ARG A 121 39.45 16.13 -4.91
CA ARG A 121 39.51 16.71 -3.56
C ARG A 121 38.84 15.73 -2.61
N SER A 122 39.54 15.36 -1.54
CA SER A 122 38.93 14.56 -0.48
C SER A 122 37.84 15.41 0.19
N HIS A 123 36.61 14.90 0.22
CA HIS A 123 35.50 15.52 0.91
C HIS A 123 35.03 14.66 2.08
N ASP A 124 34.37 15.29 3.04
CA ASP A 124 33.73 14.55 4.11
C ASP A 124 32.49 13.83 3.62
N VAL A 125 32.48 12.51 3.81
CA VAL A 125 31.36 11.65 3.44
C VAL A 125 30.26 11.85 4.47
N GLN A 126 29.12 12.38 4.03
CA GLN A 126 28.06 12.79 4.96
C GLN A 126 27.15 11.64 5.38
N GLY A 127 26.75 10.74 4.46
CA GLY A 127 25.78 9.69 4.75
C GLY A 127 24.87 9.39 3.56
N ALA A 128 23.64 8.96 3.81
CA ALA A 128 22.61 8.74 2.80
C ALA A 128 21.20 9.03 3.35
N ILE A 129 20.24 9.24 2.45
CA ILE A 129 18.83 9.33 2.78
C ILE A 129 18.10 8.13 2.16
N LEU A 130 17.40 7.36 2.99
CA LEU A 130 16.68 6.15 2.61
C LEU A 130 15.17 6.32 2.78
N LEU A 131 14.39 5.57 2.00
CA LEU A 131 12.93 5.57 2.10
C LEU A 131 12.45 4.40 2.99
N SER A 132 11.75 4.72 4.08
CA SER A 132 11.14 3.69 4.94
C SER A 132 9.95 3.02 4.26
N SER A 133 9.73 1.73 4.52
CA SER A 133 8.62 0.97 3.92
C SER A 133 7.28 1.36 4.55
N GLY A 134 6.40 2.03 3.80
CA GLY A 134 5.08 2.49 4.25
C GLY A 134 4.01 1.40 4.30
N THR A 135 4.20 0.31 5.06
CA THR A 135 3.22 -0.78 5.16
C THR A 135 1.95 -0.42 5.95
N THR A 136 1.98 0.68 6.71
CA THR A 136 0.87 1.18 7.55
C THR A 136 0.57 2.67 7.34
N GLY A 137 1.12 3.30 6.29
CA GLY A 137 1.00 4.74 6.06
C GLY A 137 2.03 5.30 5.07
N ARG A 138 2.17 6.64 5.03
CA ARG A 138 3.10 7.37 4.15
C ARG A 138 4.56 7.06 4.49
N SER A 139 5.36 6.66 3.50
CA SER A 139 6.80 6.43 3.62
C SER A 139 7.55 7.69 4.05
N ARG A 140 8.57 7.56 4.90
CA ARG A 140 9.38 8.68 5.42
C ARG A 140 10.79 8.64 4.82
N PHE A 141 11.40 9.80 4.66
CA PHE A 141 12.82 9.90 4.32
C PHE A 141 13.65 9.91 5.60
N VAL A 142 14.52 8.93 5.74
CA VAL A 142 15.35 8.68 6.91
C VAL A 142 16.79 9.05 6.56
N MET A 143 17.35 9.99 7.30
CA MET A 143 18.74 10.41 7.18
C MET A 143 19.61 9.53 8.06
N ARG A 144 20.72 9.05 7.48
CA ARG A 144 21.73 8.28 8.19
C ARG A 144 23.11 8.80 7.83
N SER A 145 23.92 9.06 8.84
CA SER A 145 25.28 9.53 8.70
C SER A 145 26.19 8.44 8.15
N SER A 146 27.34 8.88 7.64
CA SER A 146 28.38 7.98 7.17
C SER A 146 28.80 6.98 8.28
N ALA A 147 28.99 7.46 9.51
CA ALA A 147 29.35 6.60 10.64
C ALA A 147 28.28 5.55 10.95
N SER A 148 27.00 5.95 10.97
CA SER A 148 25.86 5.06 11.19
C SER A 148 25.81 3.91 10.17
N ILE A 149 26.02 4.23 8.88
CA ILE A 149 26.03 3.22 7.80
C ILE A 149 27.27 2.32 7.88
N ASP A 150 28.45 2.88 8.20
CA ASP A 150 29.68 2.09 8.34
C ASP A 150 29.58 1.10 9.51
N GLU A 151 29.00 1.52 10.64
CA GLU A 151 28.81 0.66 11.82
C GLU A 151 27.93 -0.56 11.49
N ILE A 152 26.86 -0.37 10.74
CA ILE A 152 25.99 -1.48 10.34
C ILE A 152 26.71 -2.41 9.39
N ALA A 153 27.35 -1.86 8.35
CA ALA A 153 28.10 -2.69 7.41
C ALA A 153 29.17 -3.52 8.14
N ALA A 154 29.89 -2.91 9.09
CA ALA A 154 30.88 -3.61 9.92
C ALA A 154 30.23 -4.70 10.77
N THR A 155 29.12 -4.41 11.44
CA THR A 155 28.36 -5.38 12.24
C THR A 155 27.93 -6.60 11.41
N LEU A 156 27.44 -6.39 10.18
CA LEU A 156 27.03 -7.50 9.30
C LEU A 156 28.21 -8.38 8.86
N VAL A 157 29.40 -7.79 8.70
CA VAL A 157 30.64 -8.52 8.41
C VAL A 157 31.16 -9.25 9.65
N GLU A 158 31.13 -8.62 10.82
CA GLU A 158 31.50 -9.21 12.12
C GLU A 158 30.61 -10.41 12.48
N GLU A 159 29.32 -10.34 12.17
CA GLU A 159 28.34 -11.44 12.33
C GLU A 159 28.44 -12.53 11.24
N GLU A 160 29.47 -12.46 10.40
CA GLU A 160 29.77 -13.38 9.30
C GLU A 160 28.60 -13.59 8.34
N LEU A 161 27.71 -12.59 8.17
CA LEU A 161 26.59 -12.71 7.23
C LEU A 161 27.07 -12.63 5.78
N CYS A 162 28.20 -11.95 5.55
CA CYS A 162 28.96 -11.99 4.31
C CYS A 162 30.48 -11.99 4.60
N VAL A 163 31.25 -12.70 3.79
CA VAL A 163 32.72 -12.75 3.86
C VAL A 163 33.32 -12.54 2.48
N ARG A 164 34.62 -12.21 2.41
CA ARG A 164 35.33 -11.89 1.15
C ARG A 164 35.14 -12.92 0.03
N GLY A 165 35.09 -14.21 0.37
CA GLY A 165 34.94 -15.29 -0.60
C GLY A 165 33.51 -15.51 -1.10
N ASP A 166 32.54 -14.72 -0.63
CA ASP A 166 31.14 -14.93 -0.99
C ASP A 166 30.78 -14.39 -2.39
N VAL A 167 29.85 -15.08 -3.02
CA VAL A 167 29.02 -14.56 -4.11
C VAL A 167 27.62 -14.32 -3.54
N VAL A 168 27.30 -13.06 -3.30
CA VAL A 168 26.04 -12.62 -2.70
C VAL A 168 25.00 -12.42 -3.80
N ALA A 169 24.05 -13.33 -3.91
CA ALA A 169 22.96 -13.24 -4.89
C ALA A 169 21.77 -12.48 -4.29
N SER A 170 21.63 -11.20 -4.65
CA SER A 170 20.58 -10.34 -4.11
C SER A 170 19.48 -10.05 -5.12
N PHE A 171 18.25 -10.24 -4.66
CA PHE A 171 17.00 -9.91 -5.36
C PHE A 171 16.27 -8.74 -4.70
N LEU A 172 16.91 -8.16 -3.69
CA LEU A 172 16.25 -7.24 -2.80
C LEU A 172 16.17 -5.86 -3.40
N PRO A 173 15.08 -5.16 -3.08
CA PRO A 173 15.06 -3.74 -3.19
C PRO A 173 16.21 -3.02 -2.44
N MET A 174 17.25 -2.58 -3.16
CA MET A 174 18.35 -1.66 -2.79
C MET A 174 17.94 -0.25 -2.27
N ALA A 175 16.79 0.31 -2.66
CA ALA A 175 16.22 1.53 -2.08
C ALA A 175 15.71 1.39 -0.63
N HIS A 176 15.65 0.18 -0.09
CA HIS A 176 15.33 -0.07 1.31
C HIS A 176 16.58 -0.50 2.07
N ALA A 177 16.66 -0.15 3.36
CA ALA A 177 17.85 -0.38 4.19
C ALA A 177 18.38 -1.83 4.13
N TYR A 178 17.49 -2.83 4.13
CA TYR A 178 17.92 -4.23 4.04
C TYR A 178 18.69 -4.55 2.74
N GLY A 179 18.16 -4.13 1.58
CA GLY A 179 18.89 -4.27 0.32
C GLY A 179 20.12 -3.37 0.26
N PHE A 180 20.01 -2.15 0.77
CA PHE A 180 21.09 -1.16 0.74
C PHE A 180 22.32 -1.63 1.51
N GLU A 181 22.13 -2.06 2.76
CA GLU A 181 23.21 -2.36 3.69
C GLU A 181 23.68 -3.81 3.54
N HIS A 182 22.75 -4.76 3.64
CA HIS A 182 23.09 -6.19 3.71
C HIS A 182 23.41 -6.78 2.35
N ALA A 183 22.68 -6.41 1.30
CA ALA A 183 22.90 -6.98 -0.01
C ALA A 183 24.06 -6.33 -0.79
N PHE A 184 24.56 -5.17 -0.37
CA PHE A 184 25.61 -4.48 -1.11
C PHE A 184 26.70 -3.85 -0.25
N LEU A 185 26.40 -2.91 0.64
CA LEU A 185 27.45 -2.16 1.34
C LEU A 185 28.33 -3.04 2.25
N ALA A 186 27.73 -3.97 3.00
CA ALA A 186 28.49 -4.96 3.79
C ALA A 186 29.33 -5.89 2.89
N PRO A 187 28.78 -6.47 1.80
CA PRO A 187 29.59 -7.19 0.80
C PRO A 187 30.76 -6.39 0.23
N ILE A 188 30.57 -5.11 -0.10
CA ILE A 188 31.66 -4.24 -0.59
C ILE A 188 32.73 -4.04 0.49
N LEU A 189 32.32 -3.84 1.75
CA LEU A 189 33.23 -3.71 2.88
C LEU A 189 34.04 -4.99 3.12
N ALA A 190 33.40 -6.16 3.06
CA ALA A 190 34.03 -7.48 3.17
C ALA A 190 34.90 -7.81 1.94
N GLY A 191 34.60 -7.19 0.81
CA GLY A 191 35.25 -7.47 -0.46
C GLY A 191 34.70 -8.71 -1.18
N ALA A 192 33.44 -9.05 -0.93
CA ALA A 192 32.69 -10.11 -1.61
C ALA A 192 32.25 -9.68 -3.02
N CYS A 193 31.86 -10.67 -3.84
CA CYS A 193 31.20 -10.41 -5.11
C CYS A 193 29.69 -10.26 -4.88
N VAL A 194 29.05 -9.26 -5.50
CA VAL A 194 27.60 -9.07 -5.46
C VAL A 194 27.00 -9.34 -6.82
N ARG A 195 26.12 -10.34 -6.91
CA ARG A 195 25.25 -10.55 -8.06
C ARG A 195 23.95 -9.81 -7.83
N VAL A 196 23.78 -8.74 -8.59
CA VAL A 196 22.69 -7.79 -8.45
C VAL A 196 21.55 -8.17 -9.40
N MET A 197 20.38 -8.47 -8.84
CA MET A 197 19.21 -8.90 -9.58
C MET A 197 18.05 -7.95 -9.29
N GLU A 198 17.36 -7.50 -10.34
CA GLU A 198 16.34 -6.44 -10.23
C GLU A 198 15.12 -6.83 -9.40
N SER A 199 14.74 -8.10 -9.46
CA SER A 199 13.58 -8.65 -8.74
C SER A 199 13.73 -10.14 -8.52
N PHE A 200 13.04 -10.65 -7.51
CA PHE A 200 13.01 -12.07 -7.22
C PHE A 200 12.25 -12.85 -8.30
N SER A 201 12.89 -13.92 -8.77
CA SER A 201 12.28 -14.96 -9.58
C SER A 201 12.86 -16.28 -9.11
N LEU A 202 11.99 -17.28 -8.91
CA LEU A 202 12.40 -18.59 -8.45
C LEU A 202 13.45 -19.20 -9.40
N ASP A 203 13.21 -19.15 -10.71
CA ASP A 203 14.15 -19.66 -11.72
C ASP A 203 15.51 -18.99 -11.64
N ARG A 204 15.52 -17.67 -11.42
CA ARG A 204 16.76 -16.90 -11.28
C ARG A 204 17.51 -17.24 -9.99
N ALA A 205 16.78 -17.46 -8.90
CA ALA A 205 17.35 -17.87 -7.63
C ALA A 205 17.95 -19.29 -7.68
N VAL A 206 17.25 -20.22 -8.33
CA VAL A 206 17.76 -21.58 -8.60
C VAL A 206 19.02 -21.54 -9.46
N ARG A 207 19.03 -20.73 -10.54
CA ARG A 207 20.23 -20.55 -11.37
C ARG A 207 21.38 -19.95 -10.59
N ALA A 208 21.14 -18.94 -9.76
CA ALA A 208 22.19 -18.32 -8.95
C ALA A 208 22.85 -19.35 -8.00
N LEU A 209 22.08 -20.25 -7.40
CA LEU A 209 22.61 -21.35 -6.58
C LEU A 209 23.45 -22.32 -7.41
N ALA A 210 22.95 -22.73 -8.59
CA ALA A 210 23.68 -23.61 -9.50
C ALA A 210 24.99 -22.99 -10.01
N GLU A 211 25.05 -21.66 -10.14
CA GLU A 211 26.22 -20.88 -10.55
C GLU A 211 27.14 -20.51 -9.36
N GLY A 212 26.92 -21.07 -8.17
CA GLY A 212 27.83 -20.95 -7.04
C GLY A 212 27.55 -19.79 -6.08
N ALA A 213 26.31 -19.27 -6.02
CA ALA A 213 25.93 -18.34 -4.97
C ALA A 213 26.17 -18.94 -3.57
N THR A 214 26.88 -18.21 -2.72
CA THR A 214 27.22 -18.67 -1.36
C THR A 214 26.42 -17.94 -0.28
N SER A 215 25.86 -16.77 -0.60
CA SER A 215 25.04 -16.00 0.33
C SER A 215 23.79 -15.46 -0.36
N MET A 216 22.64 -15.59 0.30
CA MET A 216 21.36 -15.12 -0.21
C MET A 216 20.61 -14.32 0.84
N PRO A 217 20.55 -12.98 0.71
CA PRO A 217 19.61 -12.17 1.46
C PRO A 217 18.22 -12.26 0.78
N LEU A 218 17.24 -12.72 1.55
CA LEU A 218 15.91 -13.08 1.11
C LEU A 218 14.85 -12.48 2.03
N VAL A 219 13.59 -12.69 1.68
CA VAL A 219 12.47 -12.49 2.60
C VAL A 219 11.81 -13.86 2.88
N PRO A 220 11.11 -14.05 4.01
CA PRO A 220 10.57 -15.36 4.40
C PRO A 220 9.80 -16.07 3.28
N PHE A 221 8.96 -15.34 2.54
CA PHE A 221 8.22 -15.86 1.38
C PHE A 221 9.13 -16.45 0.29
N THR A 222 10.21 -15.74 -0.07
CA THR A 222 11.15 -16.19 -1.11
C THR A 222 12.02 -17.36 -0.65
N ALA A 223 12.32 -17.43 0.65
CA ALA A 223 12.99 -18.58 1.25
C ALA A 223 12.06 -19.82 1.24
N ASP A 224 10.78 -19.65 1.55
CA ASP A 224 9.80 -20.74 1.48
C ASP A 224 9.63 -21.25 0.04
N ALA A 225 9.56 -20.36 -0.95
CA ALA A 225 9.51 -20.73 -2.37
C ALA A 225 10.75 -21.55 -2.81
N LEU A 226 11.95 -21.14 -2.39
CA LEU A 226 13.18 -21.89 -2.64
C LEU A 226 13.19 -23.25 -1.95
N ALA A 227 12.71 -23.34 -0.71
CA ALA A 227 12.59 -24.60 0.00
C ALA A 227 11.66 -25.59 -0.73
N HIS A 228 10.53 -25.11 -1.27
CA HIS A 228 9.64 -25.94 -2.09
C HIS A 228 10.29 -26.43 -3.38
N ALA A 229 11.07 -25.56 -4.05
CA ALA A 229 11.80 -25.95 -5.26
C ALA A 229 12.96 -26.92 -5.00
N SER A 230 13.52 -26.90 -3.78
CA SER A 230 14.62 -27.77 -3.35
C SER A 230 15.80 -27.85 -4.34
N PRO A 231 16.32 -26.72 -4.86
CA PRO A 231 17.44 -26.75 -5.78
C PRO A 231 18.75 -27.22 -5.10
N PRO A 232 19.71 -27.75 -5.86
CA PRO A 232 21.06 -27.99 -5.36
C PRO A 232 21.69 -26.71 -4.81
N CYS A 233 22.42 -26.82 -3.69
CA CYS A 233 22.93 -25.66 -2.94
C CYS A 233 24.33 -25.91 -2.35
N GLU A 234 25.20 -26.64 -3.04
CA GLU A 234 26.48 -27.14 -2.51
C GLU A 234 27.38 -26.04 -1.90
N HIS A 235 27.36 -24.85 -2.51
CA HIS A 235 28.17 -23.71 -2.10
C HIS A 235 27.48 -22.76 -1.11
N LEU A 236 26.19 -22.98 -0.83
CA LEU A 236 25.39 -22.08 0.01
C LEU A 236 25.88 -22.10 1.45
N ARG A 237 26.37 -20.96 1.92
CA ARG A 237 26.93 -20.75 3.27
C ARG A 237 25.92 -20.08 4.18
N SER A 238 25.32 -18.98 3.74
CA SER A 238 24.49 -18.09 4.56
C SER A 238 23.20 -17.73 3.85
N VAL A 239 22.06 -17.89 4.55
CA VAL A 239 20.77 -17.41 4.07
C VAL A 239 20.16 -16.57 5.18
N VAL A 240 19.89 -15.33 4.86
CA VAL A 240 19.32 -14.36 5.80
C VAL A 240 17.96 -13.96 5.29
N VAL A 241 16.97 -13.91 6.18
CA VAL A 241 15.65 -13.36 5.88
C VAL A 241 15.38 -12.16 6.75
N ALA A 242 14.72 -11.15 6.19
CA ALA A 242 14.29 -9.98 6.94
C ALA A 242 13.03 -9.36 6.34
N GLY A 243 12.49 -8.34 7.04
CA GLY A 243 11.46 -7.45 6.52
C GLY A 243 10.02 -7.91 6.77
N SER A 244 9.78 -9.19 7.02
CA SER A 244 8.51 -9.71 7.55
C SER A 244 8.77 -10.76 8.62
N VAL A 245 7.73 -11.16 9.34
CA VAL A 245 7.84 -12.26 10.31
C VAL A 245 8.24 -13.55 9.59
N LEU A 246 9.24 -14.24 10.16
CA LEU A 246 9.58 -15.61 9.79
C LEU A 246 8.78 -16.57 10.67
N THR A 247 7.88 -17.35 10.07
CA THR A 247 7.10 -18.33 10.83
C THR A 247 7.90 -19.62 11.08
N PRO A 248 7.63 -20.34 12.19
CA PRO A 248 8.31 -21.60 12.49
C PRO A 248 8.17 -22.64 11.37
N ALA A 249 7.05 -22.65 10.66
CA ALA A 249 6.79 -23.57 9.55
C ALA A 249 7.74 -23.32 8.36
N ILE A 250 7.95 -22.06 7.97
CA ILE A 250 8.88 -21.69 6.89
C ILE A 250 10.31 -22.07 7.29
N ARG A 251 10.72 -21.73 8.53
CA ARG A 251 12.05 -22.09 9.05
C ARG A 251 12.27 -23.59 9.00
N ALA A 252 11.37 -24.39 9.59
CA ALA A 252 11.50 -25.83 9.64
C ALA A 252 11.59 -26.47 8.24
N ARG A 253 10.79 -25.97 7.28
CA ARG A 253 10.86 -26.43 5.88
C ARG A 253 12.20 -26.12 5.24
N PHE A 254 12.65 -24.86 5.34
CA PHE A 254 13.91 -24.42 4.75
C PHE A 254 15.10 -25.20 5.33
N GLU A 255 15.21 -25.25 6.65
CA GLU A 255 16.30 -25.95 7.35
C GLU A 255 16.21 -27.47 7.11
N GLY A 256 15.00 -28.01 6.93
CA GLY A 256 14.76 -29.40 6.56
C GLY A 256 15.31 -29.77 5.17
N VAL A 257 15.16 -28.88 4.20
CA VAL A 257 15.61 -29.05 2.80
C VAL A 257 17.10 -28.78 2.67
N PHE A 258 17.56 -27.61 3.11
CA PHE A 258 18.92 -27.14 2.85
C PHE A 258 19.93 -27.56 3.93
N LYS A 259 19.47 -28.07 5.09
CA LYS A 259 20.33 -28.45 6.23
C LYS A 259 21.26 -27.33 6.70
N ARG A 260 20.80 -26.08 6.59
CA ARG A 260 21.49 -24.86 7.00
C ARG A 260 20.55 -23.99 7.82
N PRO A 261 21.03 -23.25 8.83
CA PRO A 261 20.19 -22.32 9.58
C PRO A 261 19.63 -21.22 8.66
N LEU A 262 18.33 -20.92 8.82
CA LEU A 262 17.72 -19.74 8.19
C LEU A 262 17.84 -18.56 9.15
N ILE A 263 18.70 -17.59 8.87
CA ILE A 263 18.99 -16.52 9.84
C ILE A 263 17.89 -15.46 9.74
N ASP A 264 17.13 -15.25 10.80
CA ASP A 264 16.10 -14.21 10.86
C ASP A 264 16.69 -12.91 11.41
N LEU A 265 16.68 -11.87 10.58
CA LEU A 265 17.25 -10.57 10.90
C LEU A 265 16.12 -9.59 11.17
N TYR A 266 16.11 -9.04 12.39
CA TYR A 266 15.24 -7.93 12.73
C TYR A 266 16.00 -6.61 12.65
N GLY A 267 15.35 -5.63 12.00
CA GLY A 267 15.90 -4.32 11.80
C GLY A 267 14.86 -3.34 11.26
N ALA A 268 15.22 -2.07 11.27
CA ALA A 268 14.42 -0.97 10.75
C ALA A 268 15.29 -0.04 9.90
N THR A 269 14.67 0.72 8.99
CA THR A 269 15.41 1.71 8.18
C THR A 269 16.09 2.77 9.07
N GLU A 270 15.46 3.05 10.20
CA GLU A 270 15.91 3.99 11.22
C GLU A 270 17.02 3.46 12.13
N LEU A 271 17.32 2.16 12.13
CA LEU A 271 18.18 1.51 13.12
C LEU A 271 19.21 0.55 12.53
N GLY A 272 19.07 0.16 11.26
CA GLY A 272 19.81 -0.98 10.73
C GLY A 272 19.41 -2.28 11.41
N THR A 273 20.39 -3.14 11.65
CA THR A 273 20.18 -4.46 12.27
C THR A 273 20.19 -4.35 13.79
N ILE A 274 19.15 -4.91 14.43
CA ILE A 274 18.94 -4.85 15.88
C ILE A 274 19.35 -6.19 16.51
N TRP A 275 18.89 -7.31 15.94
CA TRP A 275 19.28 -8.65 16.38
C TRP A 275 19.22 -9.67 15.25
N LEU A 276 19.83 -10.82 15.50
CA LEU A 276 19.81 -12.00 14.63
C LEU A 276 19.27 -13.22 15.41
N ASP A 277 18.38 -13.98 14.80
CA ASP A 277 17.88 -15.25 15.31
C ASP A 277 18.28 -16.41 14.38
N ARG A 278 19.17 -17.25 14.89
CA ARG A 278 19.68 -18.46 14.24
C ARG A 278 18.94 -19.74 14.69
N GLY A 279 17.71 -19.60 15.20
CA GLY A 279 16.85 -20.68 15.71
C GLY A 279 16.83 -20.80 17.24
N GLN A 280 17.33 -19.79 17.97
CA GLN A 280 17.41 -19.79 19.45
C GLN A 280 16.70 -18.58 20.07
N GLY A 281 16.03 -17.76 19.26
CA GLY A 281 15.54 -16.44 19.63
C GLY A 281 16.53 -15.33 19.27
N GLY A 282 16.02 -14.10 19.17
CA GLY A 282 16.78 -12.93 18.75
C GLY A 282 17.89 -12.58 19.74
N LYS A 283 19.14 -12.55 19.24
CA LYS A 283 20.32 -12.10 19.98
C LYS A 283 20.80 -10.76 19.43
N LEU A 284 20.86 -9.77 20.32
CA LEU A 284 21.28 -8.40 19.98
C LEU A 284 22.65 -8.40 19.32
N VAL A 285 22.81 -7.61 18.26
CA VAL A 285 24.12 -7.35 17.67
C VAL A 285 24.90 -6.34 18.52
N ARG A 286 26.21 -6.23 18.27
CA ARG A 286 27.11 -5.38 19.06
C ARG A 286 26.61 -3.94 19.18
N GLY A 287 26.62 -3.42 20.40
CA GLY A 287 26.29 -2.01 20.68
C GLY A 287 24.80 -1.67 20.62
N VAL A 288 23.91 -2.64 20.42
CA VAL A 288 22.46 -2.42 20.46
C VAL A 288 21.92 -2.57 21.87
N GLU A 289 21.20 -1.56 22.33
CA GLU A 289 20.44 -1.55 23.58
C GLU A 289 18.94 -1.63 23.26
N VAL A 290 18.23 -2.56 23.89
CA VAL A 290 16.77 -2.73 23.73
C VAL A 290 16.06 -2.69 25.08
N VAL A 291 15.09 -1.78 25.18
CA VAL A 291 14.13 -1.66 26.28
C VAL A 291 12.74 -2.03 25.75
N LEU A 292 11.98 -2.79 26.54
CA LEU A 292 10.57 -3.08 26.28
C LEU A 292 9.72 -2.10 27.10
N ALA A 293 9.24 -1.04 26.46
CA ALA A 293 8.51 0.04 27.11
C ALA A 293 7.02 -0.31 27.30
N LYS A 294 6.44 0.11 28.43
CA LYS A 294 5.01 -0.07 28.71
C LYS A 294 4.33 1.29 28.78
N GLY A 295 3.63 1.67 27.71
CA GLY A 295 3.07 3.02 27.58
C GLY A 295 4.17 4.04 27.34
N ASP A 296 4.23 5.10 28.15
CA ASP A 296 5.29 6.12 28.08
C ASP A 296 6.39 5.92 29.13
N SER A 297 6.33 4.85 29.94
CA SER A 297 7.39 4.53 30.89
C SER A 297 8.47 3.65 30.25
N SER A 298 9.73 3.95 30.56
CA SER A 298 10.92 3.17 30.21
C SER A 298 11.20 2.04 31.20
N GLU A 299 10.20 1.63 31.99
CA GLU A 299 10.35 0.53 32.95
C GLU A 299 10.68 -0.78 32.23
N LEU A 300 11.60 -1.55 32.81
CA LEU A 300 12.00 -2.87 32.30
C LEU A 300 10.83 -3.85 32.39
N ALA A 301 10.15 -4.07 31.27
CA ALA A 301 9.13 -5.09 31.13
C ALA A 301 9.69 -6.34 30.42
N THR A 302 9.08 -7.50 30.67
CA THR A 302 9.31 -8.72 29.88
C THR A 302 8.49 -8.72 28.58
N HIS A 303 7.52 -7.81 28.45
CA HIS A 303 6.69 -7.61 27.27
C HIS A 303 6.35 -6.12 27.12
N GLY A 304 6.46 -5.57 25.91
CA GLY A 304 6.19 -4.14 25.65
C GLY A 304 6.60 -3.69 24.26
N GLU A 305 6.58 -2.39 24.02
CA GLU A 305 7.08 -1.79 22.78
C GLU A 305 8.61 -1.85 22.72
N ILE A 306 9.12 -2.34 21.60
CA ILE A 306 10.55 -2.43 21.34
C ILE A 306 11.10 -1.03 21.10
N THR A 307 11.96 -0.59 22.00
CA THR A 307 12.55 0.73 22.00
C THR A 307 14.07 0.58 21.99
N VAL A 308 14.74 1.19 21.01
CA VAL A 308 16.11 0.83 20.63
C VAL A 308 17.04 2.03 20.65
N LYS A 309 18.25 1.82 21.15
CA LYS A 309 19.37 2.75 21.01
C LYS A 309 20.57 1.97 20.48
N CYS A 310 21.20 2.48 19.43
CA CYS A 310 22.31 1.80 18.78
C CYS A 310 23.20 2.79 18.01
N PRO A 311 24.50 2.51 17.83
CA PRO A 311 25.37 3.40 17.07
C PRO A 311 24.98 3.50 15.59
N GLY A 312 24.34 2.46 15.03
CA GLY A 312 23.71 2.47 13.72
C GLY A 312 22.30 3.10 13.71
N MET A 313 21.98 4.10 14.53
CA MET A 313 20.68 4.77 14.46
C MET A 313 20.65 5.90 13.43
N LEU A 314 19.45 6.33 13.03
CA LEU A 314 19.22 7.50 12.20
C LEU A 314 19.73 8.79 12.86
N ASP A 315 20.02 9.78 12.02
CA ASP A 315 20.36 11.14 12.44
C ASP A 315 19.12 12.05 12.36
N GLY A 316 18.12 11.67 11.58
CA GLY A 316 16.82 12.33 11.58
C GLY A 316 15.87 11.85 10.48
N ILE A 317 14.64 12.37 10.54
CA ILE A 317 13.56 12.11 9.60
C ILE A 317 13.18 13.44 8.95
N ILE A 318 13.15 13.47 7.61
CA ILE A 318 12.71 14.64 6.87
C ILE A 318 11.19 14.82 7.01
N THR A 319 10.78 16.02 7.38
CA THR A 319 9.38 16.44 7.52
C THR A 319 8.84 17.03 6.22
N GLU A 320 7.54 17.29 6.17
CA GLU A 320 6.84 17.72 4.94
C GLU A 320 7.32 19.08 4.40
N ASP A 321 7.83 19.96 5.26
CA ASP A 321 8.43 21.26 4.92
C ASP A 321 9.91 21.17 4.48
N GLY A 322 10.49 19.96 4.55
CA GLY A 322 11.88 19.66 4.25
C GLY A 322 12.85 19.90 5.41
N SER A 323 12.36 20.24 6.60
CA SER A 323 13.16 20.25 7.82
C SER A 323 13.41 18.82 8.34
N SER A 324 14.13 18.68 9.44
CA SER A 324 14.46 17.39 10.03
C SER A 324 14.07 17.31 11.49
N SER A 325 13.45 16.20 11.88
CA SER A 325 13.20 15.83 13.27
C SER A 325 14.12 14.69 13.68
N SER A 326 14.51 14.58 14.96
CA SER A 326 15.34 13.45 15.41
C SER A 326 14.60 12.11 15.27
N GLY A 327 13.29 12.12 15.53
CA GLY A 327 12.48 10.89 15.65
C GLY A 327 12.78 10.10 16.93
N LEU A 328 13.57 10.65 17.85
CA LEU A 328 14.02 10.01 19.08
C LEU A 328 13.28 10.54 20.30
N MET A 329 13.08 9.67 21.27
CA MET A 329 12.54 9.97 22.60
C MET A 329 13.57 9.51 23.64
N ASP A 330 14.13 10.44 24.41
CA ASP A 330 15.18 10.18 25.40
C ASP A 330 16.40 9.41 24.86
N GLY A 331 16.76 9.68 23.60
CA GLY A 331 17.88 9.01 22.91
C GLY A 331 17.57 7.61 22.37
N TYR A 332 16.33 7.15 22.52
CA TYR A 332 15.85 5.90 21.94
C TYR A 332 14.88 6.14 20.77
N PHE A 333 14.85 5.19 19.84
CA PHE A 333 13.85 5.13 18.79
C PHE A 333 12.74 4.16 19.17
N ARG A 334 11.48 4.63 19.13
CA ARG A 334 10.28 3.80 19.35
C ARG A 334 9.87 3.14 18.03
N THR A 335 10.05 1.82 17.93
CA THR A 335 9.82 1.08 16.68
C THR A 335 8.34 0.97 16.30
N GLY A 336 7.44 1.07 17.29
CA GLY A 336 6.04 0.72 17.16
C GLY A 336 5.78 -0.79 17.12
N ASP A 337 6.82 -1.63 17.19
CA ASP A 337 6.71 -3.08 17.25
C ASP A 337 6.61 -3.54 18.71
N LEU A 338 5.83 -4.59 18.94
CA LEU A 338 5.69 -5.24 20.25
C LEU A 338 6.64 -6.41 20.32
N GLY A 339 7.29 -6.59 21.46
CA GLY A 339 8.23 -7.67 21.70
C GLY A 339 8.14 -8.24 23.09
N GLU A 340 8.73 -9.41 23.25
CA GLU A 340 8.93 -10.06 24.54
C GLU A 340 10.38 -10.48 24.71
N ARG A 341 10.82 -10.54 25.97
CA ARG A 341 12.12 -11.02 26.38
C ARG A 341 11.94 -12.33 27.15
N ALA A 342 12.50 -13.41 26.62
CA ALA A 342 12.51 -14.72 27.26
C ALA A 342 13.47 -14.74 28.47
N MET A 343 13.33 -15.75 29.34
CA MET A 343 14.17 -15.89 30.55
C MET A 343 15.66 -16.06 30.24
N ASN A 344 15.99 -16.67 29.08
CA ASN A 344 17.35 -16.81 28.59
C ASN A 344 17.92 -15.50 27.97
N GLY A 345 17.16 -14.40 28.01
CA GLY A 345 17.56 -13.09 27.52
C GLY A 345 17.25 -12.82 26.05
N THR A 346 16.81 -13.82 25.27
CA THR A 346 16.53 -13.65 23.84
C THR A 346 15.23 -12.89 23.60
N LEU A 347 15.16 -12.20 22.47
CA LEU A 347 14.04 -11.35 22.08
C LEU A 347 13.22 -11.95 20.94
N ARG A 348 11.93 -11.64 20.92
CA ARG A 348 11.01 -12.02 19.85
C ARG A 348 10.03 -10.88 19.57
N ILE A 349 9.71 -10.65 18.30
CA ILE A 349 8.60 -9.78 17.91
C ILE A 349 7.30 -10.54 18.12
N THR A 350 6.37 -9.90 18.82
CA THR A 350 5.05 -10.46 19.10
C THR A 350 3.96 -9.77 18.29
N GLY A 351 4.16 -8.53 17.86
CA GLY A 351 3.10 -7.76 17.22
C GLY A 351 3.54 -6.39 16.75
N ARG A 352 2.58 -5.55 16.35
CA ARG A 352 2.80 -4.12 16.09
C ARG A 352 1.70 -3.30 16.74
N LEU A 353 2.06 -2.29 17.54
CA LEU A 353 1.14 -1.49 18.35
C LEU A 353 -0.06 -0.97 17.55
N ARG A 354 0.20 -0.41 16.36
CA ARG A 354 -0.84 0.17 15.49
C ARG A 354 -1.73 -0.86 14.80
N LEU A 355 -1.34 -2.14 14.80
CA LEU A 355 -2.12 -3.23 14.21
C LEU A 355 -2.98 -3.96 15.23
N VAL A 356 -2.69 -3.82 16.53
CA VAL A 356 -3.55 -4.36 17.58
C VAL A 356 -4.89 -3.64 17.55
N PHE A 357 -5.96 -4.41 17.49
CA PHE A 357 -7.32 -3.89 17.37
C PHE A 357 -8.22 -4.45 18.48
N ASP A 358 -9.43 -3.89 18.59
CA ASP A 358 -10.31 -4.13 19.72
C ASP A 358 -11.56 -4.90 19.30
N VAL A 359 -11.78 -6.05 19.93
CA VAL A 359 -12.96 -6.90 19.71
C VAL A 359 -13.74 -6.98 21.01
N GLY A 360 -14.68 -6.05 21.19
CA GLY A 360 -15.56 -6.03 22.37
C GLY A 360 -14.83 -5.71 23.67
N GLY A 361 -13.89 -4.76 23.64
CA GLY A 361 -13.05 -4.36 24.77
C GLY A 361 -11.80 -5.21 24.97
N LEU A 362 -11.64 -6.28 24.18
CA LEU A 362 -10.50 -7.19 24.26
C LEU A 362 -9.53 -6.94 23.10
N LYS A 363 -8.25 -6.84 23.43
CA LYS A 363 -7.20 -6.64 22.41
C LYS A 363 -6.96 -7.94 21.64
N VAL A 364 -6.89 -7.80 20.32
CA VAL A 364 -6.52 -8.86 19.40
C VAL A 364 -5.27 -8.43 18.66
N ASN A 365 -4.24 -9.26 18.75
CA ASN A 365 -3.03 -9.12 17.96
C ASN A 365 -3.17 -9.95 16.68
N PRO A 366 -3.24 -9.33 15.49
CA PRO A 366 -3.43 -10.08 14.25
C PRO A 366 -2.32 -11.09 13.99
N LEU A 367 -1.06 -10.79 14.38
CA LEU A 367 0.07 -11.68 14.11
C LEU A 367 0.00 -13.00 14.89
N GLU A 368 -0.47 -12.95 16.14
CA GLU A 368 -0.71 -14.15 16.94
C GLU A 368 -1.75 -15.08 16.30
N VAL A 369 -2.81 -14.48 15.73
CA VAL A 369 -3.87 -15.23 15.05
C VAL A 369 -3.38 -15.81 13.72
N GLU A 370 -2.57 -15.06 12.97
CA GLU A 370 -1.96 -15.51 11.71
C GLU A 370 -0.99 -16.67 11.92
N GLU A 371 -0.10 -16.57 12.92
CA GLU A 371 0.83 -17.64 13.27
C GLU A 371 0.07 -18.94 13.60
N ALA A 372 -1.00 -18.85 14.40
CA ALA A 372 -1.83 -20.01 14.72
C ALA A 372 -2.57 -20.57 13.49
N LEU A 373 -3.05 -19.71 12.58
CA LEU A 373 -3.70 -20.12 11.33
C LEU A 373 -2.73 -20.86 10.41
N GLU A 374 -1.48 -20.42 10.29
CA GLU A 374 -0.48 -21.03 9.40
C GLU A 374 0.00 -22.42 9.87
N LEU A 375 -0.25 -22.78 11.15
CA LEU A 375 -0.09 -24.15 11.65
C LEU A 375 -1.16 -25.11 11.11
N HIS A 376 -2.30 -24.63 10.62
CA HIS A 376 -3.38 -25.47 10.11
C HIS A 376 -2.95 -26.22 8.84
N PRO A 377 -3.23 -27.53 8.68
CA PRO A 377 -2.75 -28.35 7.54
C PRO A 377 -3.14 -27.87 6.14
N SER A 378 -4.29 -27.19 5.99
CA SER A 378 -4.75 -26.67 4.70
C SER A 378 -4.26 -25.25 4.36
N ILE A 379 -3.79 -24.46 5.33
CA ILE A 379 -3.54 -23.02 5.16
C ILE A 379 -2.07 -22.78 4.85
N ARG A 380 -1.76 -22.11 3.74
CA ARG A 380 -0.40 -21.74 3.35
C ARG A 380 0.01 -20.40 3.98
N TYR A 381 -0.84 -19.38 3.85
CA TYR A 381 -0.63 -18.05 4.44
C TYR A 381 -1.94 -17.48 4.98
N ALA A 382 -1.86 -16.65 6.01
CA ALA A 382 -3.01 -15.96 6.57
C ALA A 382 -2.79 -14.45 6.70
N LEU A 383 -3.85 -13.68 6.48
CA LEU A 383 -3.91 -12.25 6.77
C LEU A 383 -5.13 -11.95 7.66
N VAL A 384 -4.87 -11.47 8.87
CA VAL A 384 -5.91 -11.13 9.86
C VAL A 384 -6.11 -9.63 9.93
N LYS A 385 -7.38 -9.22 9.86
CA LYS A 385 -7.80 -7.82 9.92
C LYS A 385 -9.07 -7.62 10.76
N PRO A 386 -9.24 -6.45 11.39
CA PRO A 386 -10.52 -6.06 11.94
C PRO A 386 -11.52 -5.81 10.80
N VAL A 387 -12.74 -6.28 10.97
CA VAL A 387 -13.89 -5.85 10.17
C VAL A 387 -14.94 -5.24 11.08
N ALA A 388 -15.56 -4.16 10.63
CA ALA A 388 -16.62 -3.52 11.38
C ALA A 388 -17.79 -4.52 11.54
N ALA A 389 -18.29 -4.64 12.76
CA ALA A 389 -19.60 -5.18 13.07
C ALA A 389 -20.56 -4.00 13.36
N SER A 390 -21.80 -4.31 13.76
CA SER A 390 -22.79 -3.29 14.13
C SER A 390 -22.25 -2.32 15.19
N GLY A 391 -22.29 -1.01 14.92
CA GLY A 391 -21.80 0.03 15.82
C GLY A 391 -20.27 0.19 15.81
N ALA A 392 -19.66 0.38 16.99
CA ALA A 392 -18.20 0.49 17.16
C ALA A 392 -17.50 -0.87 17.35
N LEU A 393 -18.26 -1.97 17.34
CA LEU A 393 -17.74 -3.31 17.58
C LEU A 393 -16.96 -3.81 16.35
N GLN A 394 -15.79 -4.40 16.54
CA GLN A 394 -15.05 -5.08 15.47
C GLN A 394 -15.14 -6.59 15.63
N ARG A 395 -14.92 -7.32 14.53
CA ARG A 395 -14.74 -8.77 14.51
C ARG A 395 -13.42 -9.11 13.85
N VAL A 396 -12.88 -10.28 14.20
CA VAL A 396 -11.70 -10.85 13.55
C VAL A 396 -12.13 -11.47 12.22
N ALA A 397 -11.54 -11.00 11.11
CA ALA A 397 -11.63 -11.65 9.81
C ALA A 397 -10.24 -12.14 9.38
N ALA A 398 -10.22 -13.28 8.69
CA ALA A 398 -9.02 -13.87 8.12
C ALA A 398 -9.19 -14.06 6.60
N GLU A 399 -8.22 -13.61 5.83
CA GLU A 399 -8.04 -13.99 4.42
C GLU A 399 -6.99 -15.09 4.35
N LEU A 400 -7.30 -16.18 3.65
CA LEU A 400 -6.54 -17.42 3.68
C LEU A 400 -6.09 -17.78 2.27
N GLU A 401 -4.79 -18.00 2.10
CA GLU A 401 -4.24 -18.65 0.92
C GLU A 401 -4.00 -20.12 1.28
N LEU A 402 -4.53 -21.05 0.48
CA LEU A 402 -4.45 -22.48 0.77
C LEU A 402 -3.17 -23.11 0.20
N ARG A 403 -2.81 -24.28 0.73
CA ARG A 403 -1.79 -25.15 0.12
C ARG A 403 -2.35 -25.78 -1.17
N ASP A 404 -1.47 -26.29 -2.02
CA ASP A 404 -1.92 -26.91 -3.28
C ASP A 404 -2.55 -28.29 -3.00
N GLY A 405 -3.65 -28.61 -3.69
CA GLY A 405 -4.28 -29.93 -3.64
C GLY A 405 -5.03 -30.27 -2.34
N VAL A 406 -5.31 -29.28 -1.48
CA VAL A 406 -6.14 -29.47 -0.27
C VAL A 406 -7.56 -28.96 -0.49
N ASN A 407 -8.50 -29.53 0.26
CA ASN A 407 -9.87 -29.02 0.30
C ASN A 407 -9.94 -27.72 1.11
N GLU A 408 -10.84 -26.82 0.71
CA GLU A 408 -11.13 -25.59 1.44
C GLU A 408 -11.70 -25.91 2.84
N PRO A 409 -11.04 -25.48 3.93
CA PRO A 409 -11.52 -25.74 5.27
C PRO A 409 -12.71 -24.82 5.59
N THR A 410 -13.73 -25.37 6.24
CA THR A 410 -14.85 -24.61 6.74
C THR A 410 -14.44 -23.71 7.92
N LEU A 411 -15.16 -22.61 8.14
CA LEU A 411 -14.95 -21.75 9.29
C LEU A 411 -15.03 -22.53 10.63
N ALA A 412 -15.88 -23.56 10.70
CA ALA A 412 -16.01 -24.40 11.89
C ALA A 412 -14.74 -25.22 12.15
N GLU A 413 -14.15 -25.83 11.12
CA GLU A 413 -12.90 -26.58 11.20
C GLU A 413 -11.73 -25.68 11.60
N ILE A 414 -11.62 -24.50 10.97
CA ILE A 414 -10.61 -23.49 11.32
C ILE A 414 -10.73 -23.12 12.79
N ARG A 415 -11.93 -22.78 13.26
CA ARG A 415 -12.15 -22.36 14.66
C ARG A 415 -11.89 -23.50 15.64
N ALA A 416 -12.24 -24.74 15.29
CA ALA A 416 -11.97 -25.91 16.12
C ALA A 416 -10.46 -26.15 16.28
N PHE A 417 -9.70 -26.00 15.19
CA PHE A 417 -8.24 -26.09 15.22
C PHE A 417 -7.59 -24.99 16.07
N LEU A 418 -8.10 -23.76 16.00
CA LEU A 418 -7.55 -22.60 16.70
C LEU A 418 -7.96 -22.51 18.18
N ALA A 419 -9.10 -23.09 18.57
CA ALA A 419 -9.63 -23.02 19.94
C ALA A 419 -8.64 -23.42 21.06
N PRO A 420 -7.77 -24.45 20.91
CA PRO A 420 -6.77 -24.76 21.92
C PRO A 420 -5.55 -23.81 21.92
N LEU A 421 -5.37 -23.01 20.87
CA LEU A 421 -4.20 -22.14 20.68
C LEU A 421 -4.45 -20.67 21.06
N LEU A 422 -5.70 -20.21 20.90
CA LEU A 422 -6.07 -18.80 21.00
C LEU A 422 -7.26 -18.59 21.93
N PRO A 423 -7.34 -17.43 22.61
CA PRO A 423 -8.51 -17.08 23.40
C PRO A 423 -9.73 -16.87 22.48
N SER A 424 -10.93 -17.13 23.02
CA SER A 424 -12.17 -17.19 22.23
C SER A 424 -12.52 -15.92 21.46
N HIS A 425 -12.08 -14.75 21.93
CA HIS A 425 -12.32 -13.45 21.28
C HIS A 425 -11.40 -13.20 20.07
N ALA A 426 -10.23 -13.84 20.02
CA ALA A 426 -9.28 -13.75 18.91
C ALA A 426 -9.61 -14.72 17.76
N LEU A 427 -10.51 -15.68 17.97
CA LEU A 427 -10.92 -16.65 16.95
C LEU A 427 -11.65 -15.96 15.78
N PRO A 428 -11.20 -16.15 14.52
CA PRO A 428 -11.83 -15.59 13.33
C PRO A 428 -13.34 -15.87 13.28
N ARG A 429 -14.13 -14.84 13.01
CA ARG A 429 -15.58 -14.93 12.79
C ARG A 429 -15.93 -14.97 11.31
N ILE A 430 -15.00 -14.54 10.47
CA ILE A 430 -15.07 -14.57 9.01
C ILE A 430 -13.74 -15.15 8.54
N ALA A 431 -13.80 -16.11 7.64
CA ALA A 431 -12.64 -16.65 6.94
C ALA A 431 -12.98 -16.69 5.45
N THR A 432 -12.12 -16.09 4.63
CA THR A 432 -12.31 -16.01 3.19
C THR A 432 -11.09 -16.60 2.51
N VAL A 433 -11.27 -17.61 1.68
CA VAL A 433 -10.18 -18.13 0.84
C VAL A 433 -9.97 -17.20 -0.34
N VAL A 434 -8.71 -16.84 -0.58
CA VAL A 434 -8.28 -16.01 -1.71
C VAL A 434 -7.26 -16.78 -2.56
N ALA A 435 -7.21 -16.44 -3.85
CA ALA A 435 -6.24 -17.07 -4.75
C ALA A 435 -4.79 -16.73 -4.38
N ALA A 436 -4.53 -15.50 -3.92
CA ALA A 436 -3.23 -15.06 -3.43
C ALA A 436 -3.39 -13.83 -2.53
N LEU A 437 -2.62 -13.77 -1.45
CA LEU A 437 -2.57 -12.57 -0.60
C LEU A 437 -1.70 -11.46 -1.24
N GLY A 438 -2.15 -10.21 -1.13
CA GLY A 438 -1.42 -9.05 -1.64
C GLY A 438 -0.10 -8.82 -0.90
N ARG A 439 1.00 -8.64 -1.64
CA ARG A 439 2.35 -8.46 -1.09
C ARG A 439 3.09 -7.27 -1.72
N THR A 440 3.98 -6.65 -0.97
CA THR A 440 4.94 -5.68 -1.51
C THR A 440 5.99 -6.41 -2.37
N PRO A 441 6.78 -5.69 -3.20
CA PRO A 441 7.95 -6.27 -3.87
C PRO A 441 8.96 -6.92 -2.91
N SER A 442 8.97 -6.48 -1.65
CA SER A 442 9.74 -7.09 -0.55
C SER A 442 9.01 -8.25 0.15
N GLY A 443 7.95 -8.82 -0.45
CA GLY A 443 7.24 -9.99 0.06
C GLY A 443 6.36 -9.76 1.31
N LYS A 444 6.35 -8.54 1.87
CA LYS A 444 5.54 -8.21 3.05
C LYS A 444 4.06 -8.21 2.68
N LEU A 445 3.22 -8.84 3.49
CA LEU A 445 1.77 -8.77 3.33
C LEU A 445 1.29 -7.32 3.42
N ILE A 446 0.50 -6.89 2.44
CA ILE A 446 -0.09 -5.55 2.42
C ILE A 446 -1.36 -5.60 3.25
N ARG A 447 -1.28 -5.01 4.45
CA ARG A 447 -2.39 -4.91 5.42
C ARG A 447 -3.26 -3.67 5.27
N ALA A 448 -2.92 -2.79 4.32
CA ALA A 448 -3.86 -1.73 3.95
C ALA A 448 -5.23 -2.38 3.76
N CYS A 449 -6.32 -1.69 4.12
CA CYS A 449 -7.59 -2.02 3.50
C CYS A 449 -7.26 -2.10 2.01
N ALA A 450 -7.19 -3.31 1.46
CA ALA A 450 -7.18 -3.45 0.03
C ALA A 450 -8.37 -2.60 -0.35
N ALA A 451 -8.12 -1.55 -1.14
CA ALA A 451 -9.18 -1.04 -1.98
C ALA A 451 -9.73 -2.33 -2.58
N SER A 452 -10.93 -2.69 -2.13
CA SER A 452 -11.68 -3.81 -2.69
C SER A 452 -11.47 -3.74 -4.19
N GLU A 453 -11.40 -4.87 -4.89
CA GLU A 453 -11.35 -4.81 -6.36
C GLU A 453 -12.44 -3.85 -6.87
N PHE A 454 -13.56 -3.74 -6.12
CA PHE A 454 -14.73 -2.90 -6.32
C PHE A 454 -14.71 -1.48 -5.71
N ALA A 455 -13.58 -1.02 -5.18
CA ALA A 455 -13.43 0.34 -4.68
C ALA A 455 -13.28 1.32 -5.86
N PRO A 456 -14.13 2.37 -5.96
CA PRO A 456 -14.00 3.35 -7.04
C PRO A 456 -12.70 4.15 -6.91
N VAL A 457 -12.04 4.39 -8.04
CA VAL A 457 -10.93 5.35 -8.13
C VAL A 457 -11.53 6.76 -8.03
N VAL A 458 -11.63 7.33 -6.84
CA VAL A 458 -12.15 8.70 -6.67
C VAL A 458 -11.01 9.70 -6.60
N THR A 459 -11.02 10.71 -7.47
CA THR A 459 -10.19 11.92 -7.30
C THR A 459 -10.82 12.81 -6.22
N ARG A 460 -10.24 12.78 -5.01
CA ARG A 460 -10.61 13.68 -3.90
C ARG A 460 -9.41 14.60 -3.61
N PRO A 461 -9.61 15.80 -3.02
CA PRO A 461 -8.50 16.66 -2.62
C PRO A 461 -7.55 15.89 -1.70
N ASP A 462 -6.27 15.81 -2.08
CA ASP A 462 -5.23 15.03 -1.38
C ASP A 462 -4.98 15.51 0.06
N SER A 463 -5.48 16.69 0.44
CA SER A 463 -5.33 17.31 1.76
C SER A 463 -6.19 16.69 2.87
N LEU A 464 -7.17 15.85 2.53
CA LEU A 464 -8.05 15.22 3.52
C LEU A 464 -7.55 13.80 3.76
N ILE A 465 -6.70 13.62 4.78
CA ILE A 465 -6.06 12.33 5.10
C ILE A 465 -7.02 11.41 5.89
N ASP A 466 -7.86 12.00 6.73
CA ASP A 466 -8.81 11.27 7.58
C ASP A 466 -10.16 11.04 6.88
N ARG A 467 -10.75 9.85 7.11
CA ARG A 467 -12.05 9.46 6.56
C ARG A 467 -13.16 10.39 7.06
N GLY A 468 -13.18 10.72 8.36
CA GLY A 468 -14.16 11.64 8.94
C GLY A 468 -14.05 13.05 8.36
N ALA A 469 -12.82 13.55 8.19
CA ALA A 469 -12.57 14.84 7.55
C ALA A 469 -13.02 14.89 6.08
N ARG A 470 -12.83 13.79 5.31
CA ARG A 470 -13.33 13.67 3.92
C ARG A 470 -14.85 13.72 3.84
N GLU A 471 -15.50 12.99 4.75
CA GLU A 471 -16.95 12.91 4.86
C GLU A 471 -17.56 14.27 5.20
N GLN A 472 -16.96 14.98 6.16
CA GLN A 472 -17.40 16.29 6.58
C GLN A 472 -17.26 17.34 5.47
N TYR A 473 -16.17 17.30 4.70
CA TYR A 473 -15.96 18.21 3.56
C TYR A 473 -16.99 17.99 2.44
N THR A 474 -17.22 16.74 2.04
CA THR A 474 -18.19 16.42 0.97
C THR A 474 -19.60 16.76 1.41
N LYS A 475 -19.95 16.46 2.67
CA LYS A 475 -21.24 16.81 3.26
C LYS A 475 -21.46 18.33 3.30
N GLN A 476 -20.47 19.10 3.75
CA GLN A 476 -20.55 20.57 3.78
C GLN A 476 -20.68 21.16 2.38
N LEU A 477 -19.90 20.68 1.40
CA LEU A 477 -19.97 21.12 0.01
C LEU A 477 -21.38 20.96 -0.60
N PHE A 478 -22.04 19.84 -0.32
CA PHE A 478 -23.41 19.58 -0.77
C PHE A 478 -24.47 20.33 0.04
N ASP A 479 -24.32 20.43 1.37
CA ASP A 479 -25.22 21.20 2.23
C ASP A 479 -25.25 22.69 1.81
N ASP A 480 -24.08 23.29 1.53
CA ASP A 480 -23.94 24.70 1.12
C ASP A 480 -24.52 24.97 -0.29
N SER A 481 -24.52 23.96 -1.16
CA SER A 481 -24.92 24.08 -2.57
C SER A 481 -26.37 23.62 -2.84
N ALA A 482 -27.04 23.03 -1.86
CA ALA A 482 -28.35 22.37 -2.01
C ALA A 482 -29.45 23.28 -2.58
N SER A 483 -29.44 24.58 -2.26
CA SER A 483 -30.47 25.53 -2.70
C SER A 483 -30.36 25.97 -4.17
N GLY A 484 -29.20 25.79 -4.82
CA GLY A 484 -28.96 26.17 -6.23
C GLY A 484 -28.75 24.98 -7.19
N TYR A 485 -28.66 23.77 -6.65
CA TYR A 485 -28.26 22.56 -7.38
C TYR A 485 -29.18 22.21 -8.55
N ASP A 486 -30.51 22.21 -8.34
CA ASP A 486 -31.47 21.80 -9.38
C ASP A 486 -31.57 22.80 -10.55
N HIS A 487 -31.32 24.09 -10.30
CA HIS A 487 -31.29 25.12 -11.35
C HIS A 487 -30.06 24.95 -12.24
N ALA A 488 -28.90 24.68 -11.65
CA ALA A 488 -27.66 24.41 -12.38
C ALA A 488 -27.73 23.08 -13.16
N SER A 489 -28.21 22.00 -12.54
CA SER A 489 -28.35 20.69 -13.21
C SER A 489 -29.47 20.65 -14.25
N GLY A 490 -30.56 21.41 -14.05
CA GLY A 490 -31.69 21.47 -14.98
C GLY A 490 -31.33 22.13 -16.31
N PHE A 491 -30.44 23.13 -16.29
CA PHE A 491 -29.98 23.85 -17.48
C PHE A 491 -28.89 23.09 -18.24
N ALA A 492 -27.97 22.43 -17.54
CA ALA A 492 -26.91 21.59 -18.12
C ALA A 492 -27.46 20.39 -18.94
N PHE A 493 -28.70 19.95 -18.68
CA PHE A 493 -29.35 18.82 -19.36
C PHE A 493 -30.70 19.18 -20.02
N LEU A 494 -30.91 20.46 -20.38
CA LEU A 494 -32.05 20.95 -21.17
C LEU A 494 -33.44 20.52 -20.66
N ARG A 495 -33.65 20.39 -19.34
CA ARG A 495 -34.93 19.97 -18.70
C ARG A 495 -35.50 18.60 -19.14
N THR A 496 -34.79 17.82 -19.95
CA THR A 496 -35.21 16.48 -20.44
C THR A 496 -35.14 15.39 -19.36
N GLY A 497 -34.42 15.66 -18.26
CA GLY A 497 -34.08 14.70 -17.21
C GLY A 497 -35.26 14.08 -16.45
N ARG A 498 -36.43 14.73 -16.38
CA ARG A 498 -37.62 14.18 -15.70
C ARG A 498 -38.30 13.09 -16.53
N ARG A 499 -38.52 13.33 -17.83
CA ARG A 499 -39.10 12.34 -18.76
C ARG A 499 -38.21 11.11 -18.87
N TYR A 500 -36.90 11.32 -18.97
CA TYR A 500 -35.92 10.24 -19.00
C TYR A 500 -35.94 9.36 -17.74
N ARG A 501 -35.84 9.96 -16.55
CA ARG A 501 -35.90 9.22 -15.27
C ARG A 501 -37.22 8.47 -15.09
N ARG A 502 -38.37 9.09 -15.41
CA ARG A 502 -39.67 8.42 -15.36
C ARG A 502 -39.72 7.19 -16.27
N ARG A 503 -39.28 7.34 -17.53
CA ARG A 503 -39.22 6.22 -18.48
C ARG A 503 -38.34 5.10 -17.95
N MET A 504 -37.21 5.42 -17.35
CA MET A 504 -36.26 4.43 -16.88
C MET A 504 -36.71 3.70 -15.61
N LEU A 505 -37.35 4.39 -14.67
CA LEU A 505 -37.96 3.75 -13.50
C LEU A 505 -39.03 2.72 -13.92
N ILE A 506 -39.93 3.12 -14.83
CA ILE A 506 -40.95 2.23 -15.40
C ILE A 506 -40.30 1.05 -16.13
N ASN A 507 -39.35 1.33 -17.03
CA ASN A 507 -38.67 0.29 -17.79
C ASN A 507 -37.81 -0.61 -16.89
N GLY A 508 -37.34 -0.12 -15.76
CA GLY A 508 -36.61 -0.88 -14.74
C GLY A 508 -37.52 -1.87 -14.00
N GLY A 509 -38.83 -1.65 -14.03
CA GLY A 509 -39.83 -2.50 -13.38
C GLY A 509 -40.47 -1.90 -12.14
N LEU A 510 -40.35 -0.58 -11.92
CA LEU A 510 -41.10 0.09 -10.88
C LEU A 510 -42.58 0.15 -11.27
N THR A 511 -43.46 -0.36 -10.42
CA THR A 511 -44.91 -0.46 -10.67
C THR A 511 -45.72 0.21 -9.56
N THR A 512 -47.02 0.41 -9.82
CA THR A 512 -47.97 0.90 -8.81
C THR A 512 -47.99 -0.04 -7.60
N GLY A 513 -47.96 0.52 -6.38
CA GLY A 513 -47.93 -0.22 -5.12
C GLY A 513 -46.54 -0.69 -4.66
N SER A 514 -45.47 -0.53 -5.45
CA SER A 514 -44.12 -0.97 -5.06
C SER A 514 -43.61 -0.25 -3.81
N ALA A 515 -42.85 -0.95 -2.97
CA ALA A 515 -41.95 -0.36 -1.99
C ALA A 515 -40.59 -0.05 -2.65
N HIS A 516 -40.25 1.24 -2.74
CA HIS A 516 -39.07 1.74 -3.44
C HIS A 516 -38.13 2.50 -2.50
N LEU A 517 -36.84 2.18 -2.57
CA LEU A 517 -35.76 2.92 -1.92
C LEU A 517 -34.88 3.65 -2.96
N ASP A 518 -34.75 4.96 -2.82
CA ASP A 518 -33.85 5.80 -3.64
C ASP A 518 -32.61 6.17 -2.82
N ILE A 519 -31.49 5.51 -3.10
CA ILE A 519 -30.21 5.63 -2.38
C ILE A 519 -29.37 6.73 -3.02
N GLY A 520 -28.89 7.68 -2.20
CA GLY A 520 -28.22 8.89 -2.69
C GLY A 520 -29.20 9.82 -3.41
N SER A 521 -30.37 10.04 -2.79
CA SER A 521 -31.51 10.71 -3.43
C SER A 521 -31.28 12.19 -3.75
N GLY A 522 -30.27 12.84 -3.14
CA GLY A 522 -30.02 14.27 -3.25
C GLY A 522 -31.28 15.09 -2.91
N THR A 523 -31.63 16.03 -3.79
CA THR A 523 -32.83 16.88 -3.66
C THR A 523 -34.15 16.13 -3.92
N GLY A 524 -34.13 14.79 -4.01
CA GLY A 524 -35.32 13.95 -4.11
C GLY A 524 -36.02 13.98 -5.47
N LEU A 525 -35.35 14.37 -6.55
CA LEU A 525 -35.95 14.42 -7.89
C LEU A 525 -36.42 13.04 -8.37
N CYS A 526 -35.60 12.00 -8.17
CA CYS A 526 -35.92 10.64 -8.61
C CYS A 526 -37.02 10.04 -7.72
N ALA A 527 -36.88 10.14 -6.40
CA ALA A 527 -37.91 9.78 -5.42
C ALA A 527 -39.28 10.43 -5.70
N ALA A 528 -39.34 11.73 -6.02
CA ALA A 528 -40.61 12.41 -6.33
C ALA A 528 -41.29 11.82 -7.58
N ILE A 529 -40.52 11.53 -8.64
CA ILE A 529 -41.04 10.88 -9.86
C ILE A 529 -41.51 9.46 -9.54
N ALA A 530 -40.78 8.73 -8.70
CA ALA A 530 -41.15 7.39 -8.28
C ALA A 530 -42.47 7.38 -7.50
N GLN A 531 -42.71 8.37 -6.62
CA GLN A 531 -43.98 8.51 -5.90
C GLN A 531 -45.18 8.61 -6.84
N GLU A 532 -45.04 9.31 -7.97
CA GLU A 532 -46.08 9.40 -8.99
C GLU A 532 -46.31 8.09 -9.76
N ILE A 533 -45.33 7.19 -9.78
CA ILE A 533 -45.44 5.88 -10.43
C ILE A 533 -46.06 4.86 -9.46
N VAL A 534 -45.56 4.81 -8.23
CA VAL A 534 -46.03 3.85 -7.21
C VAL A 534 -47.42 4.22 -6.69
N GLY A 535 -47.82 5.49 -6.77
CA GLY A 535 -49.14 5.97 -6.38
C GLY A 535 -49.35 6.00 -4.86
N ALA A 536 -50.61 6.19 -4.45
CA ALA A 536 -50.97 6.37 -3.05
C ALA A 536 -50.73 5.12 -2.18
N THR A 537 -50.83 3.93 -2.77
CA THR A 537 -50.70 2.64 -2.09
C THR A 537 -49.25 2.15 -1.97
N GLY A 538 -48.32 2.75 -2.72
CA GLY A 538 -46.90 2.42 -2.67
C GLY A 538 -46.11 3.32 -1.72
N ARG A 539 -44.93 2.85 -1.33
CA ARG A 539 -44.00 3.54 -0.42
C ARG A 539 -42.74 3.93 -1.17
N VAL A 540 -42.28 5.17 -1.01
CA VAL A 540 -40.99 5.64 -1.55
C VAL A 540 -40.20 6.27 -0.43
N VAL A 541 -38.96 5.81 -0.25
CA VAL A 541 -38.03 6.32 0.74
C VAL A 541 -36.85 6.96 0.04
N ALA A 542 -36.60 8.23 0.32
CA ALA A 542 -35.41 8.95 -0.13
C ALA A 542 -34.32 8.88 0.95
N LEU A 543 -33.18 8.27 0.63
CA LEU A 543 -32.05 8.14 1.54
C LEU A 543 -30.85 8.94 1.05
N ASP A 544 -30.30 9.78 1.94
CA ASP A 544 -29.11 10.58 1.65
C ASP A 544 -28.35 10.92 2.94
N PRO A 545 -27.00 10.97 2.95
CA PRO A 545 -26.24 11.41 4.10
C PRO A 545 -26.36 12.92 4.38
N SER A 546 -26.75 13.75 3.41
CA SER A 546 -26.92 15.19 3.58
C SER A 546 -28.33 15.53 4.06
N VAL A 547 -28.40 16.08 5.28
CA VAL A 547 -29.64 16.63 5.86
C VAL A 547 -30.16 17.79 5.01
N GLY A 548 -29.28 18.63 4.43
CA GLY A 548 -29.67 19.74 3.57
C GLY A 548 -30.36 19.28 2.28
N MET A 549 -29.87 18.20 1.67
CA MET A 549 -30.46 17.58 0.49
C MET A 549 -31.83 16.96 0.80
N LEU A 550 -31.95 16.22 1.90
CA LEU A 550 -33.22 15.65 2.34
C LEU A 550 -34.26 16.72 2.68
N ALA A 551 -33.84 17.86 3.25
CA ALA A 551 -34.75 18.99 3.49
C ALA A 551 -35.32 19.54 2.17
N GLN A 552 -34.55 19.55 1.08
CA GLN A 552 -35.05 19.91 -0.26
C GLN A 552 -35.95 18.81 -0.84
N ALA A 553 -35.63 17.54 -0.63
CA ALA A 553 -36.49 16.42 -1.02
C ALA A 553 -37.87 16.50 -0.36
N SER A 554 -37.93 16.81 0.95
CA SER A 554 -39.19 17.04 1.66
C SER A 554 -39.95 18.25 1.12
N LYS A 555 -39.27 19.38 0.84
CA LYS A 555 -39.89 20.56 0.20
C LYS A 555 -40.46 20.27 -1.19
N ARG A 556 -39.84 19.34 -1.92
CA ARG A 556 -40.31 18.84 -3.22
C ARG A 556 -41.53 17.92 -3.12
N GLY A 557 -41.92 17.52 -1.92
CA GLY A 557 -43.07 16.65 -1.66
C GLY A 557 -42.72 15.16 -1.58
N VAL A 558 -41.45 14.79 -1.34
CA VAL A 558 -41.11 13.42 -0.96
C VAL A 558 -41.63 13.14 0.46
N ARG A 559 -42.46 12.09 0.60
CA ARG A 559 -43.21 11.78 1.83
C ARG A 559 -42.34 11.20 2.93
N GLU A 560 -41.28 10.47 2.58
CA GLU A 560 -40.40 9.80 3.54
C GLU A 560 -38.92 10.05 3.18
N THR A 561 -38.20 10.66 4.10
CA THR A 561 -36.76 10.96 3.99
C THR A 561 -36.00 10.36 5.16
N VAL A 562 -34.87 9.71 4.88
CA VAL A 562 -34.08 8.99 5.88
C VAL A 562 -32.61 9.34 5.72
N VAL A 563 -31.96 9.76 6.81
CA VAL A 563 -30.51 9.96 6.81
C VAL A 563 -29.83 8.59 6.87
N GLY A 564 -28.98 8.29 5.90
CA GLY A 564 -28.29 7.00 5.86
C GLY A 564 -27.26 6.93 4.75
N ARG A 565 -26.51 5.81 4.71
CA ARG A 565 -25.45 5.55 3.73
C ARG A 565 -25.75 4.31 2.92
N ALA A 566 -25.26 4.27 1.68
CA ALA A 566 -25.42 3.12 0.80
C ALA A 566 -24.73 1.86 1.35
N GLU A 567 -23.62 2.03 2.08
CA GLU A 567 -22.81 0.95 2.65
C GLU A 567 -23.35 0.42 3.98
N SER A 568 -24.41 1.03 4.53
CA SER A 568 -25.05 0.59 5.78
C SER A 568 -26.48 1.14 5.83
N LEU A 569 -27.40 0.42 5.20
CA LEU A 569 -28.80 0.83 5.05
C LEU A 569 -29.58 0.57 6.35
N PRO A 570 -30.24 1.58 6.95
CA PRO A 570 -30.95 1.47 8.23
C PRO A 570 -32.34 0.82 8.07
N PHE A 571 -32.43 -0.24 7.26
CA PHE A 571 -33.67 -0.97 6.98
C PHE A 571 -33.47 -2.45 7.20
N ALA A 572 -34.55 -3.15 7.57
CA ALA A 572 -34.55 -4.59 7.69
C ALA A 572 -34.35 -5.26 6.32
N ASP A 573 -33.90 -6.50 6.34
CA ASP A 573 -33.77 -7.33 5.16
C ASP A 573 -35.12 -7.44 4.43
N GLU A 574 -35.09 -7.55 3.10
CA GLU A 574 -36.28 -7.81 2.28
C GLU A 574 -37.45 -6.80 2.46
N SER A 575 -37.10 -5.54 2.74
CA SER A 575 -38.07 -4.47 2.99
C SER A 575 -38.60 -3.79 1.71
N PHE A 576 -37.91 -3.93 0.59
CA PHE A 576 -38.20 -3.20 -0.65
C PHE A 576 -38.33 -4.12 -1.87
N ASP A 577 -39.19 -3.72 -2.82
CA ASP A 577 -39.36 -4.38 -4.11
C ASP A 577 -38.41 -3.79 -5.17
N PHE A 578 -38.01 -2.54 -4.99
CA PHE A 578 -37.21 -1.78 -5.94
C PHE A 578 -36.19 -0.89 -5.24
N VAL A 579 -34.96 -0.84 -5.77
CA VAL A 579 -33.90 0.08 -5.34
C VAL A 579 -33.42 0.89 -6.54
N SER A 580 -33.29 2.21 -6.38
CA SER A 580 -32.58 3.05 -7.34
C SER A 580 -31.37 3.76 -6.77
N MET A 581 -30.36 3.97 -7.60
CA MET A 581 -29.18 4.80 -7.30
C MET A 581 -28.97 5.75 -8.48
N SER A 582 -28.93 7.06 -8.23
CA SER A 582 -28.83 8.06 -9.31
C SER A 582 -27.60 8.95 -9.16
N TYR A 583 -26.61 8.79 -10.03
CA TYR A 583 -25.41 9.63 -10.11
C TYR A 583 -24.61 9.70 -8.80
N MET A 584 -24.59 8.60 -8.05
CA MET A 584 -24.09 8.56 -6.68
C MET A 584 -22.94 7.58 -6.48
N LEU A 585 -22.68 6.66 -7.43
CA LEU A 585 -21.67 5.61 -7.25
C LEU A 585 -20.25 6.15 -7.04
N ARG A 586 -19.97 7.34 -7.54
CA ARG A 586 -18.71 8.08 -7.35
C ARG A 586 -18.47 8.56 -5.92
N HIS A 587 -19.49 8.50 -5.05
CA HIS A 587 -19.43 8.92 -3.65
C HIS A 587 -19.40 7.73 -2.68
N VAL A 588 -19.55 6.51 -3.19
CA VAL A 588 -19.49 5.28 -2.41
C VAL A 588 -18.03 4.88 -2.20
N ASP A 589 -17.68 4.38 -1.01
CA ASP A 589 -16.32 3.94 -0.72
C ASP A 589 -15.97 2.57 -1.33
N ASP A 590 -16.98 1.70 -1.48
CA ASP A 590 -16.85 0.34 -2.02
C ASP A 590 -18.18 -0.11 -2.67
N LEU A 591 -18.15 -0.45 -3.97
CA LEU A 591 -19.35 -0.86 -4.69
C LEU A 591 -19.89 -2.20 -4.21
N ALA A 592 -19.03 -3.14 -3.79
CA ALA A 592 -19.49 -4.45 -3.33
C ALA A 592 -20.26 -4.34 -2.02
N ILE A 593 -19.81 -3.49 -1.09
CA ILE A 593 -20.53 -3.27 0.17
C ILE A 593 -21.89 -2.61 -0.09
N ALA A 594 -21.92 -1.55 -0.91
CA ALA A 594 -23.18 -0.87 -1.23
C ALA A 594 -24.17 -1.77 -1.99
N PHE A 595 -23.69 -2.60 -2.91
CA PHE A 595 -24.54 -3.54 -3.65
C PHE A 595 -24.98 -4.71 -2.79
N ALA A 596 -24.16 -5.20 -1.86
CA ALA A 596 -24.57 -6.21 -0.88
C ALA A 596 -25.68 -5.67 0.04
N GLU A 597 -25.57 -4.43 0.52
CA GLU A 597 -26.63 -3.79 1.31
C GLU A 597 -27.90 -3.57 0.49
N ALA A 598 -27.79 -3.10 -0.75
CA ALA A 598 -28.92 -2.99 -1.66
C ALA A 598 -29.58 -4.35 -1.93
N ARG A 599 -28.77 -5.41 -2.06
CA ARG A 599 -29.25 -6.79 -2.23
C ARG A 599 -29.98 -7.29 -0.98
N ARG A 600 -29.46 -6.98 0.21
CA ARG A 600 -30.04 -7.38 1.50
C ARG A 600 -31.43 -6.81 1.72
N VAL A 601 -31.62 -5.52 1.41
CA VAL A 601 -32.92 -4.86 1.62
C VAL A 601 -33.96 -5.17 0.53
N LEU A 602 -33.53 -5.78 -0.59
CA LEU A 602 -34.43 -6.21 -1.67
C LEU A 602 -35.05 -7.59 -1.36
N ARG A 603 -36.36 -7.69 -1.55
CA ARG A 603 -37.09 -8.97 -1.54
C ARG A 603 -36.57 -9.92 -2.62
N PRO A 604 -36.78 -11.24 -2.49
CA PRO A 604 -36.56 -12.18 -3.58
C PRO A 604 -37.27 -11.72 -4.86
N GLY A 605 -36.56 -11.70 -5.98
CA GLY A 605 -37.05 -11.16 -7.26
C GLY A 605 -37.15 -9.62 -7.36
N GLY A 606 -36.81 -8.89 -6.30
CA GLY A 606 -36.71 -7.42 -6.28
C GLY A 606 -35.63 -6.90 -7.23
N ARG A 607 -35.74 -5.63 -7.65
CA ARG A 607 -34.89 -5.08 -8.73
C ARG A 607 -34.06 -3.89 -8.30
N ILE A 608 -32.84 -3.80 -8.84
CA ILE A 608 -31.97 -2.64 -8.71
C ILE A 608 -31.83 -1.90 -10.05
N LEU A 609 -31.88 -0.57 -10.00
CA LEU A 609 -31.69 0.32 -11.14
C LEU A 609 -30.68 1.42 -10.82
N ILE A 610 -29.57 1.45 -11.55
CA ILE A 610 -28.50 2.43 -11.33
C ILE A 610 -28.40 3.35 -12.56
N PHE A 611 -28.35 4.65 -12.30
CA PHE A 611 -28.05 5.67 -13.30
C PHE A 611 -26.68 6.26 -13.05
N GLU A 612 -25.84 6.30 -14.08
CA GLU A 612 -24.52 6.92 -13.96
C GLU A 612 -24.12 7.60 -15.27
N LEU A 613 -23.21 8.58 -15.18
CA LEU A 613 -22.58 9.17 -16.37
C LEU A 613 -21.32 8.38 -16.70
N THR A 614 -21.17 8.02 -17.96
CA THR A 614 -19.97 7.36 -18.49
C THR A 614 -19.28 8.31 -19.45
N ARG A 615 -17.96 8.42 -19.31
CA ARG A 615 -17.13 9.20 -20.21
C ARG A 615 -17.14 8.56 -21.63
N PRO A 616 -17.30 9.35 -22.71
CA PRO A 616 -17.32 8.80 -24.07
C PRO A 616 -16.00 8.10 -24.43
N GLU A 617 -16.10 6.94 -25.09
CA GLU A 617 -14.93 6.17 -25.53
C GLU A 617 -14.21 6.77 -26.76
N PRO A 618 -14.88 7.24 -27.83
CA PRO A 618 -14.20 7.77 -29.00
C PRO A 618 -13.33 8.99 -28.66
N VAL A 619 -12.07 8.98 -29.08
CA VAL A 619 -11.06 10.00 -28.72
C VAL A 619 -11.51 11.42 -29.07
N ALA A 620 -12.10 11.62 -30.25
CA ALA A 620 -12.62 12.91 -30.68
C ALA A 620 -13.76 13.43 -29.80
N MET A 621 -14.67 12.54 -29.38
CA MET A 621 -15.80 12.87 -28.50
C MET A 621 -15.35 13.12 -27.06
N ARG A 622 -14.30 12.43 -26.63
CA ARG A 622 -13.68 12.56 -25.31
C ARG A 622 -13.05 13.94 -25.11
N SER A 623 -12.25 14.40 -26.08
CA SER A 623 -11.60 15.73 -25.99
C SER A 623 -12.63 16.87 -26.02
N ALA A 624 -13.67 16.77 -26.84
CA ALA A 624 -14.76 17.73 -26.87
C ALA A 624 -15.57 17.73 -25.56
N PHE A 625 -15.82 16.54 -24.99
CA PHE A 625 -16.49 16.37 -23.70
C PHE A 625 -15.68 16.97 -22.54
N ASP A 626 -14.36 16.71 -22.49
CA ASP A 626 -13.47 17.24 -21.46
C ASP A 626 -13.40 18.77 -21.50
N LEU A 627 -13.29 19.35 -22.69
CA LEU A 627 -13.29 20.81 -22.88
C LEU A 627 -14.62 21.45 -22.46
N ALA A 628 -15.74 20.81 -22.81
CA ALA A 628 -17.07 21.27 -22.40
C ALA A 628 -17.27 21.18 -20.88
N MET A 629 -16.78 20.11 -20.24
CA MET A 629 -16.91 19.91 -18.79
C MET A 629 -15.98 20.80 -17.96
N ASP A 630 -14.80 21.15 -18.47
CA ASP A 630 -13.87 22.05 -17.75
C ASP A 630 -14.30 23.51 -17.78
N TRP A 631 -14.91 23.96 -18.88
CA TRP A 631 -15.09 25.39 -19.14
C TRP A 631 -16.52 25.78 -19.43
N VAL A 632 -17.26 25.00 -20.21
CA VAL A 632 -18.62 25.37 -20.64
C VAL A 632 -19.64 25.09 -19.55
N VAL A 633 -19.63 23.90 -18.95
CA VAL A 633 -20.59 23.49 -17.91
C VAL A 633 -20.44 24.28 -16.60
N PRO A 634 -19.23 24.53 -16.06
CA PRO A 634 -19.06 25.33 -14.85
C PRO A 634 -19.46 26.80 -15.07
N THR A 635 -19.16 27.36 -16.25
CA THR A 635 -19.52 28.75 -16.60
C THR A 635 -21.04 28.91 -16.75
N ILE A 636 -21.70 28.00 -17.45
CA ILE A 636 -23.17 27.99 -17.57
C ILE A 636 -23.82 27.76 -16.20
N GLY A 637 -23.25 26.88 -15.36
CA GLY A 637 -23.73 26.61 -14.01
C GLY A 637 -23.72 27.85 -13.11
N VAL A 638 -22.65 28.66 -13.15
CA VAL A 638 -22.55 29.94 -12.43
C VAL A 638 -23.57 30.96 -12.93
N ILE A 639 -23.74 31.07 -14.25
CA ILE A 639 -24.72 31.99 -14.86
C ILE A 639 -26.14 31.60 -14.47
N ALA A 640 -26.47 30.29 -14.51
CA ALA A 640 -27.80 29.78 -14.20
C ALA A 640 -28.15 29.83 -12.69
N SER A 641 -27.15 29.65 -11.82
CA SER A 641 -27.38 29.69 -10.37
C SER A 641 -27.22 31.09 -9.76
N GLY A 642 -26.63 32.04 -10.48
CA GLY A 642 -26.32 33.39 -9.99
C GLY A 642 -25.32 33.41 -8.82
N ARG A 643 -24.50 32.35 -8.67
CA ARG A 643 -23.63 32.15 -7.50
C ARG A 643 -22.23 31.70 -7.92
N PRO A 644 -21.16 32.44 -7.56
CA PRO A 644 -19.77 32.05 -7.86
C PRO A 644 -19.35 30.73 -7.20
N SER A 645 -19.95 30.37 -6.05
CA SER A 645 -19.70 29.11 -5.33
C SER A 645 -20.13 27.85 -6.09
N THR A 646 -20.88 27.98 -7.19
CA THR A 646 -21.25 26.87 -8.08
C THR A 646 -20.09 26.40 -8.96
N PHE A 647 -19.08 27.24 -9.19
CA PHE A 647 -17.96 26.91 -10.07
C PHE A 647 -17.08 25.76 -9.52
N PRO A 648 -16.63 25.78 -8.24
CA PRO A 648 -15.86 24.67 -7.67
C PRO A 648 -16.65 23.35 -7.62
N MET A 649 -17.97 23.40 -7.37
CA MET A 649 -18.84 22.21 -7.38
C MET A 649 -18.94 21.60 -8.79
N MET A 650 -19.11 22.42 -9.83
CA MET A 650 -19.21 21.94 -11.20
C MET A 650 -17.85 21.46 -11.75
N ARG A 651 -16.73 22.03 -11.30
CA ARG A 651 -15.39 21.47 -11.56
C ARG A 651 -15.17 20.14 -10.86
N TYR A 652 -15.60 20.01 -9.60
CA TYR A 652 -15.60 18.73 -8.89
C TYR A 652 -16.41 17.65 -9.64
N TRP A 653 -17.51 18.03 -10.31
CA TRP A 653 -18.24 17.13 -11.20
C TRP A 653 -17.42 16.68 -12.42
N ALA A 654 -16.73 17.60 -13.07
CA ALA A 654 -15.86 17.29 -14.22
C ALA A 654 -14.73 16.33 -13.82
N ASP A 655 -14.07 16.59 -12.68
CA ASP A 655 -12.97 15.79 -12.18
C ASP A 655 -13.43 14.39 -11.76
N THR A 656 -14.59 14.28 -11.08
CA THR A 656 -15.17 12.97 -10.70
C THR A 656 -15.68 12.17 -11.91
N MET A 657 -16.13 12.81 -13.00
CA MET A 657 -16.50 12.12 -14.24
C MET A 657 -15.29 11.54 -14.98
N ARG A 658 -14.13 12.17 -14.90
CA ARG A 658 -12.88 11.66 -15.50
C ARG A 658 -12.35 10.42 -14.80
N ALA A 659 -12.63 10.31 -13.51
CA ALA A 659 -12.26 9.18 -12.66
C ALA A 659 -13.40 8.13 -12.53
N ALA A 660 -14.47 8.27 -13.31
CA ALA A 660 -15.64 7.39 -13.20
C ALA A 660 -15.28 5.91 -13.41
N VAL A 661 -15.90 5.06 -12.60
CA VAL A 661 -15.73 3.60 -12.65
C VAL A 661 -16.16 3.08 -14.03
N LYS A 662 -15.36 2.18 -14.61
CA LYS A 662 -15.66 1.57 -15.91
C LYS A 662 -16.98 0.77 -15.84
N PRO A 663 -17.85 0.85 -16.87
CA PRO A 663 -19.13 0.12 -16.86
C PRO A 663 -19.03 -1.38 -16.57
N ALA A 664 -18.05 -2.06 -17.17
CA ALA A 664 -17.80 -3.49 -16.94
C ALA A 664 -17.54 -3.82 -15.47
N HIS A 665 -16.93 -2.89 -14.74
CA HIS A 665 -16.59 -3.06 -13.34
C HIS A 665 -17.83 -2.95 -12.43
N ILE A 666 -18.76 -2.06 -12.76
CA ILE A 666 -20.07 -1.94 -12.07
C ILE A 666 -20.91 -3.21 -12.30
N VAL A 667 -20.92 -3.75 -13.52
CA VAL A 667 -21.63 -5.00 -13.83
C VAL A 667 -21.04 -6.17 -13.06
N ARG A 668 -19.71 -6.32 -13.04
CA ARG A 668 -19.03 -7.37 -12.27
C ARG A 668 -19.33 -7.27 -10.77
N ALA A 669 -19.37 -6.05 -10.21
CA ALA A 669 -19.71 -5.84 -8.80
C ALA A 669 -21.16 -6.28 -8.48
N LEU A 670 -22.12 -5.97 -9.36
CA LEU A 670 -23.50 -6.44 -9.20
C LEU A 670 -23.58 -7.98 -9.22
N GLU A 671 -22.92 -8.62 -10.18
CA GLU A 671 -22.88 -10.08 -10.29
C GLU A 671 -22.21 -10.73 -9.09
N HIS A 672 -21.11 -10.15 -8.62
CA HIS A 672 -20.39 -10.59 -7.42
C HIS A 672 -21.28 -10.56 -6.17
N CYS A 673 -22.16 -9.56 -6.04
CA CYS A 673 -23.12 -9.44 -4.94
C CYS A 673 -24.39 -10.30 -5.13
N GLY A 674 -24.40 -11.21 -6.12
CA GLY A 674 -25.48 -12.16 -6.33
C GLY A 674 -26.70 -11.60 -7.07
N PHE A 675 -26.58 -10.46 -7.76
CA PHE A 675 -27.61 -10.02 -8.70
C PHE A 675 -27.57 -10.85 -9.98
N THR A 676 -28.75 -11.20 -10.49
CA THR A 676 -28.92 -11.97 -11.72
C THR A 676 -29.54 -11.09 -12.83
N GLY A 677 -29.33 -11.50 -14.09
CA GLY A 677 -29.86 -10.77 -15.25
C GLY A 677 -29.31 -9.36 -15.39
N THR A 678 -28.05 -9.16 -14.99
CA THR A 678 -27.34 -7.89 -15.03
C THR A 678 -27.21 -7.36 -16.45
N ARG A 679 -27.62 -6.10 -16.68
CA ARG A 679 -27.54 -5.45 -18.00
C ARG A 679 -27.03 -4.04 -17.87
N HIS A 680 -26.16 -3.64 -18.82
CA HIS A 680 -25.73 -2.27 -19.03
C HIS A 680 -26.32 -1.75 -20.35
N LEU A 681 -26.98 -0.59 -20.29
CA LEU A 681 -27.54 0.11 -21.44
C LEU A 681 -26.92 1.49 -21.52
N LEU A 682 -26.24 1.79 -22.64
CA LEU A 682 -25.66 3.10 -22.92
C LEU A 682 -26.59 3.88 -23.87
N GLN A 683 -27.05 5.06 -23.44
CA GLN A 683 -27.91 5.93 -24.23
C GLN A 683 -27.20 7.26 -24.53
N LEU A 684 -27.30 7.72 -25.78
CA LEU A 684 -26.64 8.94 -26.28
C LEU A 684 -25.11 8.98 -26.04
N GLY A 685 -24.48 7.81 -25.93
CA GLY A 685 -23.02 7.67 -25.75
C GLY A 685 -22.47 8.09 -24.39
N MET A 686 -23.33 8.46 -23.43
CA MET A 686 -22.91 9.06 -22.15
C MET A 686 -23.77 8.66 -20.94
N PHE A 687 -25.06 8.36 -21.13
CA PHE A 687 -25.94 7.97 -20.03
C PHE A 687 -25.96 6.46 -19.88
N SER A 688 -25.37 5.97 -18.80
CA SER A 688 -25.35 4.54 -18.49
C SER A 688 -26.46 4.18 -17.52
N CYS A 689 -27.17 3.10 -17.85
CA CYS A 689 -28.18 2.49 -17.01
C CYS A 689 -27.77 1.03 -16.73
N TYR A 690 -27.70 0.68 -15.44
CA TYR A 690 -27.43 -0.69 -15.00
C TYR A 690 -28.66 -1.26 -14.32
N ARG A 691 -28.96 -2.53 -14.58
CA ARG A 691 -30.09 -3.24 -13.99
C ARG A 691 -29.65 -4.60 -13.49
N GLY A 692 -30.27 -5.08 -12.43
CA GLY A 692 -30.12 -6.44 -11.92
C GLY A 692 -31.35 -6.85 -11.10
N SER A 693 -31.52 -8.14 -10.88
CA SER A 693 -32.59 -8.69 -10.05
C SER A 693 -31.99 -9.51 -8.91
N ALA A 694 -32.56 -9.40 -7.72
CA ALA A 694 -32.32 -10.36 -6.65
C ALA A 694 -32.78 -11.76 -7.13
N PRO A 695 -32.04 -12.84 -6.80
CA PRO A 695 -32.45 -14.20 -7.09
C PRO A 695 -33.86 -14.48 -6.54
N LEU A 696 -34.57 -15.37 -7.23
CA LEU A 696 -35.78 -15.97 -6.70
C LEU A 696 -35.39 -16.91 -5.55
N ALA A 697 -36.27 -17.01 -4.54
CA ALA A 697 -36.06 -17.86 -3.37
C ALA A 697 -35.90 -19.35 -3.73
#